data_AF-A0AAV3R2X9-F1
#
_entry.id   AF-A0AAV3R2X9-F1
#
_cell.length_a   1.000
_cell.length_b   1.000
_cell.length_c   1.000
_cell.angle_alpha   90.00
_cell.angle_beta   90.00
_cell.angle_gamma   90.00
#
_symmetry.space_group_name_H-M   'P 1'
#
loop_
_entity.id
_entity.type
_entity.pdbx_description
1 polymer ?
#
loop_
_entity_poly.entity_id
_entity_poly.type
_entity_poly.pdbx_seq_one_letter_code
_entity_poly.pdbx_strand_id
1 'polypeptide(L)'
;MSGQDFSHYQIDHDYWSASSTNSGNDDFDLQSMTAKGVKHLCSELAELKRESDEDFQKNVRDNYLLFFGISKGVKSMESELMLLKRKASTHKNLVQDLTSKTVLQFLQEKTLQLTSHNVSLSNFSSPSKLKAHTEHITGTLDTLFSEHRFDEAICVLEREEESSQIMQSEEDVSADEVMVYNTAIADRRAMLVHQLTLLAENPRVSAVELQKALMGLSKLGETNLATKLLLKYYHERIASGLYNLNSPKLFLHGLQLRDVSKYTFSMISQAVRSYVALHGETSCYPEELVQWTCEETEIFAAYLTKFVSSISETKNGLSIVVEAVHFAMSYCSLLESQRIIVLPCLIEHIRPRVEEVLQTHTNHYKNIISIVASTDTWRLEKYHISGVLTKCSSLALSQHLEYCLLTDSGWKFITLLQAFAEGVSPLVALHMEGSVLRGLVDMHSQYIEILEGVLLNDVTAQERAYKAVPLVERVTILANLETTTALFSCIVEDICGSFSNMRHEIDSFGLSIQDSIRQLRVRYCQQFVHGFLYPEPDNRALLCRSIDLHDNPGTNSLDPFSGYQEMYLELRTLQKLSEENHIEVDWSICLFKDLVEAVFACISSETESLSIAEDLSMDQHCINFMQVYLQKTQPREQICIDTNTYIVH
;
A
#
# COMPACT_ATOMS: atom_id res chain seq x y z
N MET A 1 -3.70 -20.94 -62.11
CA MET A 1 -4.83 -20.41 -62.90
C MET A 1 -5.84 -19.83 -61.92
N SER A 2 -6.47 -18.69 -62.22
CA SER A 2 -7.59 -18.03 -61.48
C SER A 2 -7.49 -17.93 -59.93
N GLY A 3 -7.41 -16.77 -59.27
CA GLY A 3 -7.38 -15.37 -59.73
C GLY A 3 -8.64 -14.57 -59.39
N GLN A 4 -8.44 -13.40 -58.76
CA GLN A 4 -9.39 -12.28 -58.53
C GLN A 4 -10.52 -12.52 -57.49
N ASP A 5 -11.05 -11.55 -56.73
CA ASP A 5 -10.71 -10.15 -56.36
C ASP A 5 -11.60 -9.75 -55.13
N PHE A 6 -11.58 -8.59 -54.43
CA PHE A 6 -10.90 -7.28 -54.54
C PHE A 6 -10.81 -6.59 -53.13
N SER A 7 -10.57 -5.26 -53.06
CA SER A 7 -10.59 -4.36 -51.88
C SER A 7 -9.62 -4.68 -50.73
N HIS A 8 -8.56 -3.92 -50.42
CA HIS A 8 -8.11 -2.58 -50.84
C HIS A 8 -8.92 -1.40 -50.26
N TYR A 9 -8.35 -0.77 -49.22
CA TYR A 9 -8.55 0.63 -48.85
C TYR A 9 -7.19 1.22 -48.48
N GLN A 10 -6.79 2.28 -49.17
CA GLN A 10 -5.60 3.08 -48.89
C GLN A 10 -6.01 4.53 -49.17
N ILE A 11 -5.78 5.43 -48.22
CA ILE A 11 -6.17 6.84 -48.32
C ILE A 11 -4.93 7.66 -47.94
N ASP A 12 -4.25 8.17 -48.96
CA ASP A 12 -3.39 9.32 -48.80
C ASP A 12 -4.28 10.58 -48.73
N HIS A 13 -3.93 11.54 -47.87
CA HIS A 13 -3.94 12.95 -48.28
C HIS A 13 -3.20 13.86 -47.30
N ASP A 14 -2.21 14.59 -47.81
CA ASP A 14 -1.82 15.87 -47.23
C ASP A 14 -3.00 16.86 -47.35
N TYR A 15 -3.20 17.71 -46.34
CA TYR A 15 -3.20 19.18 -46.46
C TYR A 15 -3.62 19.85 -45.13
N TRP A 16 -2.76 20.70 -44.57
CA TRP A 16 -3.12 22.12 -44.43
C TRP A 16 -1.89 23.01 -44.14
N SER A 17 -1.47 23.76 -45.16
CA SER A 17 -0.62 24.93 -45.00
C SER A 17 -1.51 26.18 -44.96
N ALA A 18 -1.45 26.94 -43.88
CA ALA A 18 -2.07 28.27 -43.79
C ALA A 18 -0.99 29.29 -43.41
N SER A 19 -0.97 30.44 -44.10
CA SER A 19 0.07 31.46 -43.97
C SER A 19 -0.52 32.80 -43.56
N SER A 20 0.16 33.52 -42.67
CA SER A 20 -0.13 34.94 -42.42
C SER A 20 1.07 35.72 -41.91
N THR A 21 1.58 36.60 -42.78
CA THR A 21 2.13 37.95 -42.49
C THR A 21 3.35 38.12 -41.57
N ASN A 22 4.27 38.97 -42.05
CA ASN A 22 5.50 39.37 -41.38
C ASN A 22 5.33 40.72 -40.66
N SER A 23 5.57 40.78 -39.34
CA SER A 23 5.69 42.04 -38.59
C SER A 23 6.42 41.85 -37.26
N GLY A 24 7.47 42.65 -37.03
CA GLY A 24 8.23 42.66 -35.76
C GLY A 24 9.51 41.84 -35.83
N ASN A 25 10.66 42.53 -35.85
CA ASN A 25 11.90 41.94 -35.37
C ASN A 25 11.84 41.80 -33.84
N ASP A 26 12.61 40.84 -33.31
CA ASP A 26 13.30 40.82 -32.00
C ASP A 26 13.26 39.44 -31.30
N ASP A 27 12.45 38.48 -31.79
CA ASP A 27 12.23 37.16 -31.13
C ASP A 27 13.11 35.99 -31.66
N PHE A 28 14.04 36.25 -32.59
CA PHE A 28 14.73 35.19 -33.34
C PHE A 28 15.71 34.33 -32.53
N ASP A 29 16.30 34.83 -31.44
CA ASP A 29 17.34 34.09 -30.69
C ASP A 29 16.77 33.07 -29.68
N LEU A 30 15.59 33.29 -29.09
CA LEU A 30 14.97 32.28 -28.21
C LEU A 30 14.47 31.07 -29.01
N GLN A 31 13.80 31.32 -30.14
CA GLN A 31 13.32 30.24 -31.01
C GLN A 31 14.48 29.36 -31.54
N SER A 32 15.66 29.96 -31.73
CA SER A 32 16.91 29.29 -32.13
C SER A 32 17.33 28.18 -31.14
N MET A 33 17.17 28.40 -29.83
CA MET A 33 17.51 27.41 -28.80
C MET A 33 16.51 26.25 -28.76
N THR A 34 15.22 26.56 -28.69
CA THR A 34 14.16 25.54 -28.59
C THR A 34 14.10 24.67 -29.85
N ALA A 35 14.23 25.26 -31.04
CA ALA A 35 14.27 24.50 -32.30
C ALA A 35 15.49 23.57 -32.41
N LYS A 36 16.65 23.97 -31.87
CA LYS A 36 17.83 23.08 -31.76
C LYS A 36 17.59 21.94 -30.78
N GLY A 37 16.99 22.22 -29.63
CA GLY A 37 16.64 21.19 -28.62
C GLY A 37 15.66 20.16 -29.17
N VAL A 38 14.57 20.59 -29.83
CA VAL A 38 13.62 19.68 -30.50
C VAL A 38 14.32 18.86 -31.58
N LYS A 39 15.20 19.47 -32.40
CA LYS A 39 15.95 18.74 -33.43
C LYS A 39 16.94 17.72 -32.85
N HIS A 40 17.55 18.01 -31.70
CA HIS A 40 18.40 17.06 -30.97
C HIS A 40 17.58 15.87 -30.48
N LEU A 41 16.46 16.12 -29.78
CA LEU A 41 15.55 15.09 -29.30
C LEU A 41 15.01 14.20 -30.44
N CYS A 42 14.63 14.79 -31.58
CA CYS A 42 14.22 14.01 -32.76
C CYS A 42 15.36 13.16 -33.36
N SER A 43 16.62 13.55 -33.17
CA SER A 43 17.79 12.77 -33.62
C SER A 43 18.08 11.62 -32.65
N GLU A 44 18.06 11.88 -31.34
CA GLU A 44 18.17 10.84 -30.30
C GLU A 44 17.02 9.82 -30.39
N LEU A 45 15.79 10.26 -30.67
CA LEU A 45 14.65 9.35 -30.84
C LEU A 45 14.81 8.45 -32.08
N ALA A 46 15.43 8.96 -33.14
CA ALA A 46 15.72 8.17 -34.35
C ALA A 46 16.89 7.19 -34.13
N GLU A 47 17.89 7.58 -33.34
CA GLU A 47 19.01 6.72 -32.92
C GLU A 47 18.54 5.58 -32.00
N LEU A 48 17.81 5.91 -30.93
CA LEU A 48 17.19 4.93 -30.03
C LEU A 48 16.24 3.97 -30.77
N LYS A 49 15.49 4.48 -31.77
CA LYS A 49 14.66 3.61 -32.61
C LYS A 49 15.51 2.63 -33.43
N ARG A 50 16.56 3.10 -34.09
CA ARG A 50 17.48 2.23 -34.86
C ARG A 50 18.08 1.14 -33.98
N GLU A 51 18.58 1.50 -32.79
CA GLU A 51 19.15 0.55 -31.84
C GLU A 51 18.10 -0.45 -31.33
N SER A 52 16.89 0.01 -31.01
CA SER A 52 15.79 -0.87 -30.61
C SER A 52 15.34 -1.82 -31.73
N ASP A 53 15.31 -1.36 -32.98
CA ASP A 53 14.96 -2.19 -34.14
C ASP A 53 16.05 -3.25 -34.43
N GLU A 54 17.34 -2.91 -34.25
CA GLU A 54 18.46 -3.84 -34.38
C GLU A 54 18.49 -4.89 -33.26
N ASP A 55 18.33 -4.48 -32.00
CA ASP A 55 18.35 -5.41 -30.86
C ASP A 55 17.08 -6.29 -30.83
N PHE A 56 15.93 -5.78 -31.31
CA PHE A 56 14.75 -6.61 -31.58
C PHE A 56 15.01 -7.66 -32.67
N GLN A 57 15.59 -7.29 -33.81
CA GLN A 57 15.93 -8.26 -34.86
C GLN A 57 16.93 -9.33 -34.39
N LYS A 58 17.90 -8.94 -33.56
CA LYS A 58 18.86 -9.84 -32.92
C LYS A 58 18.17 -10.80 -31.94
N ASN A 59 17.34 -10.28 -31.03
CA ASN A 59 16.55 -11.06 -30.09
C ASN A 59 15.64 -12.09 -30.80
N VAL A 60 14.94 -11.67 -31.86
CA VAL A 60 14.12 -12.55 -32.69
C VAL A 60 14.97 -13.64 -33.36
N ARG A 61 16.12 -13.28 -33.94
CA ARG A 61 17.05 -14.24 -34.60
C ARG A 61 17.57 -15.28 -33.62
N ASP A 62 18.02 -14.83 -32.44
CA ASP A 62 18.58 -15.71 -31.42
C ASP A 62 17.51 -16.65 -30.83
N ASN A 63 16.29 -16.15 -30.60
CA ASN A 63 15.15 -16.98 -30.20
C ASN A 63 14.75 -18.01 -31.28
N TYR A 64 14.77 -17.65 -32.56
CA TYR A 64 14.55 -18.62 -33.65
C TYR A 64 15.66 -19.69 -33.73
N LEU A 65 16.92 -19.32 -33.47
CA LEU A 65 18.04 -20.27 -33.41
C LEU A 65 17.93 -21.22 -32.20
N LEU A 66 17.53 -20.70 -31.03
CA LEU A 66 17.24 -21.51 -29.84
C LEU A 66 16.08 -22.48 -30.10
N PHE A 67 14.97 -22.00 -30.67
CA PHE A 67 13.82 -22.84 -31.05
C PHE A 67 14.21 -23.92 -32.05
N PHE A 68 14.98 -23.59 -33.08
CA PHE A 68 15.48 -24.57 -34.05
C PHE A 68 16.37 -25.63 -33.37
N GLY A 69 17.29 -25.20 -32.50
CA GLY A 69 18.12 -26.10 -31.68
C GLY A 69 17.30 -27.07 -30.84
N ILE A 70 16.28 -26.56 -30.13
CA ILE A 70 15.35 -27.36 -29.32
C ILE A 70 14.57 -28.35 -30.22
N SER A 71 14.02 -27.91 -31.35
CA SER A 71 13.28 -28.79 -32.27
C SER A 71 14.14 -29.94 -32.82
N LYS A 72 15.43 -29.69 -33.06
CA LYS A 72 16.41 -30.69 -33.49
C LYS A 72 16.74 -31.66 -32.35
N GLY A 73 16.84 -31.17 -31.11
CA GLY A 73 17.00 -31.97 -29.91
C GLY A 73 15.81 -32.91 -29.68
N VAL A 74 14.58 -32.38 -29.75
CA VAL A 74 13.34 -33.17 -29.64
C VAL A 74 13.29 -34.28 -30.69
N LYS A 75 13.66 -33.99 -31.95
CA LYS A 75 13.72 -35.01 -33.01
C LYS A 75 14.80 -36.08 -32.79
N SER A 76 15.90 -35.74 -32.10
CA SER A 76 16.89 -36.74 -31.67
C SER A 76 16.31 -37.64 -30.58
N MET A 77 15.69 -37.04 -29.54
CA MET A 77 15.05 -37.77 -28.45
C MET A 77 13.91 -38.68 -28.93
N GLU A 78 13.12 -38.24 -29.92
CA GLU A 78 12.09 -39.07 -30.57
C GLU A 78 12.71 -40.34 -31.20
N SER A 79 13.85 -40.20 -31.87
CA SER A 79 14.56 -41.33 -32.48
C SER A 79 15.12 -42.31 -31.45
N GLU A 80 15.61 -41.80 -30.31
CA GLU A 80 16.08 -42.60 -29.17
C GLU A 80 14.92 -43.29 -28.46
N LEU A 81 13.78 -42.62 -28.28
CA LEU A 81 12.56 -43.17 -27.69
C LEU A 81 11.98 -44.27 -28.59
N MET A 82 12.00 -44.11 -29.91
CA MET A 82 11.64 -45.17 -30.85
C MET A 82 12.60 -46.37 -30.81
N LEU A 83 13.89 -46.14 -30.55
CA LEU A 83 14.89 -47.20 -30.35
C LEU A 83 14.69 -47.92 -29.00
N LEU A 84 14.37 -47.19 -27.94
CA LEU A 84 14.01 -47.72 -26.62
C LEU A 84 12.71 -48.53 -26.67
N LYS A 85 11.66 -48.01 -27.33
CA LYS A 85 10.40 -48.72 -27.58
C LYS A 85 10.64 -50.03 -28.32
N ARG A 86 11.53 -50.04 -29.32
CA ARG A 86 11.92 -51.27 -30.03
C ARG A 86 12.63 -52.26 -29.09
N LYS A 87 13.60 -51.81 -28.29
CA LYS A 87 14.28 -52.64 -27.27
C LYS A 87 13.30 -53.22 -26.25
N ALA A 88 12.37 -52.41 -25.73
CA ALA A 88 11.36 -52.83 -24.77
C ALA A 88 10.39 -53.86 -25.37
N SER A 89 9.96 -53.69 -26.63
CA SER A 89 9.17 -54.71 -27.34
C SER A 89 9.94 -56.01 -27.51
N THR A 90 11.22 -55.98 -27.89
CA THR A 90 12.06 -57.19 -27.94
C THR A 90 12.16 -57.86 -26.58
N HIS A 91 12.35 -57.08 -25.50
CA HIS A 91 12.46 -57.60 -24.14
C HIS A 91 11.14 -58.21 -23.65
N LYS A 92 10.00 -57.59 -23.95
CA LYS A 92 8.67 -58.15 -23.67
C LYS A 92 8.49 -59.51 -24.35
N ASN A 93 8.83 -59.61 -25.63
CA ASN A 93 8.73 -60.88 -26.37
C ASN A 93 9.66 -61.95 -25.76
N LEU A 94 10.88 -61.58 -25.38
CA LEU A 94 11.86 -62.51 -24.79
C LEU A 94 11.41 -62.99 -23.39
N VAL A 95 10.79 -62.13 -22.58
CA VAL A 95 10.12 -62.52 -21.34
C VAL A 95 8.93 -63.43 -21.61
N GLN A 96 8.10 -63.15 -22.63
CA GLN A 96 6.94 -63.97 -22.98
C GLN A 96 7.34 -65.36 -23.53
N ASP A 97 8.44 -65.46 -24.28
CA ASP A 97 9.06 -66.72 -24.69
C ASP A 97 9.64 -67.49 -23.49
N LEU A 98 10.27 -66.80 -22.53
CA LEU A 98 10.74 -67.42 -21.29
C LEU A 98 9.56 -67.95 -20.45
N THR A 99 8.54 -67.14 -20.17
CA THR A 99 7.37 -67.54 -19.39
C THR A 99 6.64 -68.71 -20.05
N SER A 100 6.40 -68.68 -21.36
CA SER A 100 5.75 -69.79 -22.06
C SER A 100 6.61 -71.07 -22.07
N LYS A 101 7.93 -70.95 -22.23
CA LYS A 101 8.85 -72.10 -22.13
C LYS A 101 8.93 -72.68 -20.72
N THR A 102 8.97 -71.85 -19.68
CA THR A 102 8.94 -72.30 -18.28
C THR A 102 7.59 -72.93 -17.91
N VAL A 103 6.47 -72.39 -18.40
CA VAL A 103 5.14 -73.02 -18.24
C VAL A 103 5.09 -74.38 -18.93
N LEU A 104 5.62 -74.51 -20.15
CA LEU A 104 5.71 -75.80 -20.85
C LEU A 104 6.60 -76.81 -20.11
N GLN A 105 7.77 -76.39 -19.61
CA GLN A 105 8.64 -77.24 -18.79
C GLN A 105 7.96 -77.68 -17.49
N PHE A 106 7.31 -76.76 -16.77
CA PHE A 106 6.59 -77.06 -15.53
C PHE A 106 5.40 -78.00 -15.75
N LEU A 107 4.65 -77.83 -16.84
CA LEU A 107 3.58 -78.76 -17.23
C LEU A 107 4.13 -80.14 -17.60
N GLN A 108 5.24 -80.22 -18.33
CA GLN A 108 5.87 -81.49 -18.71
C GLN A 108 6.44 -82.23 -17.49
N GLU A 109 7.09 -81.52 -16.58
CA GLU A 109 7.63 -82.07 -15.33
C GLU A 109 6.51 -82.51 -14.37
N LYS A 110 5.47 -81.68 -14.18
CA LYS A 110 4.29 -82.02 -13.37
C LYS A 110 3.55 -83.24 -13.92
N THR A 111 3.48 -83.39 -15.25
CA THR A 111 2.88 -84.57 -15.90
C THR A 111 3.66 -85.85 -15.60
N LEU A 112 5.00 -85.79 -15.54
CA LEU A 112 5.85 -86.94 -15.19
C LEU A 112 5.81 -87.27 -13.69
N GLN A 113 5.77 -86.27 -12.81
CA GLN A 113 5.70 -86.46 -11.36
C GLN A 113 4.36 -87.05 -10.91
N LEU A 114 3.24 -86.65 -11.53
CA LEU A 114 1.89 -87.17 -11.22
C LEU A 114 1.73 -88.68 -11.46
N THR A 115 2.57 -89.30 -12.30
CA THR A 115 2.56 -90.76 -12.56
C THR A 115 3.36 -91.60 -11.54
N SER A 116 4.06 -90.99 -10.57
CA SER A 116 5.08 -91.69 -9.78
C SER A 116 4.74 -91.95 -8.30
N HIS A 117 3.95 -91.09 -7.64
CA HIS A 117 3.73 -91.16 -6.19
C HIS A 117 2.27 -91.08 -5.76
N ASN A 118 1.62 -92.25 -5.72
CA ASN A 118 0.56 -92.51 -4.75
C ASN A 118 1.19 -92.61 -3.34
N VAL A 119 1.26 -91.48 -2.62
CA VAL A 119 1.60 -91.43 -1.19
C VAL A 119 0.34 -91.05 -0.41
N SER A 120 0.10 -91.73 0.72
CA SER A 120 -1.19 -91.68 1.43
C SER A 120 -1.52 -90.27 1.93
N LEU A 121 -2.65 -89.73 1.45
CA LEU A 121 -3.04 -88.33 1.61
C LEU A 121 -4.06 -88.14 2.75
N SER A 122 -3.71 -88.57 3.95
CA SER A 122 -4.53 -88.33 5.16
C SER A 122 -4.48 -86.85 5.57
N ASN A 123 -5.61 -86.33 6.06
CA ASN A 123 -5.85 -84.93 6.48
C ASN A 123 -6.03 -83.90 5.36
N PHE A 124 -6.74 -84.27 4.29
CA PHE A 124 -7.50 -83.29 3.50
C PHE A 124 -8.88 -83.08 4.12
N SER A 125 -8.90 -82.33 5.23
CA SER A 125 -10.11 -81.54 5.52
C SER A 125 -10.26 -80.55 4.37
N SER A 126 -11.47 -80.44 3.80
CA SER A 126 -11.77 -79.33 2.91
C SER A 126 -11.48 -78.01 3.66
N PRO A 127 -10.89 -76.99 3.00
CA PRO A 127 -10.77 -75.68 3.62
C PRO A 127 -12.19 -75.19 3.97
N SER A 128 -12.34 -74.56 5.14
CA SER A 128 -13.58 -73.88 5.48
C SER A 128 -13.88 -72.80 4.44
N LYS A 129 -15.16 -72.46 4.25
CA LYS A 129 -15.56 -71.43 3.29
C LYS A 129 -14.83 -70.11 3.58
N LEU A 130 -14.78 -69.74 4.87
CA LEU A 130 -14.04 -68.57 5.34
C LEU A 130 -12.57 -68.61 4.90
N LYS A 131 -11.84 -69.71 5.14
CA LYS A 131 -10.42 -69.79 4.76
C LYS A 131 -10.20 -69.69 3.25
N ALA A 132 -11.02 -70.38 2.44
CA ALA A 132 -10.94 -70.29 0.98
C ALA A 132 -11.26 -68.88 0.47
N HIS A 133 -12.18 -68.18 1.13
CA HIS A 133 -12.53 -66.78 0.88
C HIS A 133 -11.40 -65.83 1.27
N THR A 134 -10.73 -66.03 2.41
CA THR A 134 -9.50 -65.30 2.81
C THR A 134 -8.41 -65.43 1.74
N GLU A 135 -8.14 -66.65 1.27
CA GLU A 135 -7.12 -66.92 0.25
C GLU A 135 -7.49 -66.27 -1.11
N HIS A 136 -8.77 -66.26 -1.48
CA HIS A 136 -9.26 -65.59 -2.69
C HIS A 136 -9.12 -64.05 -2.61
N ILE A 137 -9.55 -63.43 -1.50
CA ILE A 137 -9.53 -61.97 -1.33
C ILE A 137 -8.10 -61.45 -1.17
N THR A 138 -7.26 -62.10 -0.36
CA THR A 138 -5.86 -61.69 -0.23
C THR A 138 -5.10 -61.82 -1.55
N GLY A 139 -5.30 -62.90 -2.31
CA GLY A 139 -4.74 -63.04 -3.67
C GLY A 139 -5.26 -61.99 -4.66
N THR A 140 -6.53 -61.59 -4.55
CA THR A 140 -7.12 -60.51 -5.37
C THR A 140 -6.52 -59.15 -5.03
N LEU A 141 -6.39 -58.83 -3.74
CA LEU A 141 -5.79 -57.57 -3.27
C LEU A 141 -4.31 -57.48 -3.63
N ASP A 142 -3.53 -58.54 -3.39
CA ASP A 142 -2.11 -58.59 -3.75
C ASP A 142 -1.90 -58.42 -5.27
N THR A 143 -2.83 -58.96 -6.10
CA THR A 143 -2.83 -58.74 -7.55
C THR A 143 -3.10 -57.26 -7.88
N LEU A 144 -4.15 -56.66 -7.32
CA LEU A 144 -4.49 -55.25 -7.55
C LEU A 144 -3.40 -54.28 -7.07
N PHE A 145 -2.71 -54.61 -5.98
CA PHE A 145 -1.54 -53.86 -5.50
C PHE A 145 -0.38 -53.92 -6.51
N SER A 146 -0.12 -55.10 -7.10
CA SER A 146 0.93 -55.26 -8.13
C SER A 146 0.61 -54.52 -9.43
N GLU A 147 -0.67 -54.27 -9.72
CA GLU A 147 -1.14 -53.48 -10.86
C GLU A 147 -1.34 -51.98 -10.53
N HIS A 148 -1.04 -51.55 -9.29
CA HIS A 148 -1.30 -50.19 -8.77
C HIS A 148 -2.77 -49.73 -8.87
N ARG A 149 -3.73 -50.66 -8.91
CA ARG A 149 -5.18 -50.38 -9.05
C ARG A 149 -5.83 -50.10 -7.70
N PHE A 150 -5.28 -49.11 -6.99
CA PHE A 150 -5.66 -48.81 -5.59
C PHE A 150 -7.14 -48.44 -5.43
N ASP A 151 -7.72 -47.67 -6.36
CA ASP A 151 -9.15 -47.34 -6.38
C ASP A 151 -10.04 -48.60 -6.32
N GLU A 152 -9.64 -49.68 -7.01
CA GLU A 152 -10.39 -50.94 -7.06
C GLU A 152 -10.12 -51.82 -5.83
N ALA A 153 -8.90 -51.80 -5.29
CA ALA A 153 -8.57 -52.51 -4.05
C ALA A 153 -9.34 -51.94 -2.85
N ILE A 154 -9.54 -50.62 -2.78
CA ILE A 154 -10.41 -49.99 -1.79
C ILE A 154 -11.85 -50.50 -1.97
N CYS A 155 -12.38 -50.51 -3.20
CA CYS A 155 -13.73 -51.02 -3.46
C CYS A 155 -13.90 -52.50 -3.08
N VAL A 156 -12.84 -53.33 -3.15
CA VAL A 156 -12.87 -54.73 -2.68
C VAL A 156 -12.98 -54.77 -1.15
N LEU A 157 -12.17 -53.98 -0.43
CA LEU A 157 -12.23 -53.90 1.03
C LEU A 157 -13.58 -53.36 1.54
N GLU A 158 -14.13 -52.32 0.91
CA GLU A 158 -15.42 -51.71 1.30
C GLU A 158 -16.57 -52.73 1.25
N ARG A 159 -16.69 -53.53 0.17
CA ARG A 159 -17.72 -54.58 0.06
C ARG A 159 -17.50 -55.74 1.02
N GLU A 160 -16.25 -56.00 1.39
CA GLU A 160 -15.91 -57.11 2.28
C GLU A 160 -16.13 -56.75 3.75
N GLU A 161 -15.96 -55.48 4.14
CA GLU A 161 -16.30 -54.98 5.48
C GLU A 161 -17.83 -55.09 5.75
N GLU A 162 -18.67 -55.01 4.71
CA GLU A 162 -20.10 -55.35 4.76
C GLU A 162 -20.35 -56.88 4.73
N SER A 163 -19.75 -57.59 3.77
CA SER A 163 -20.04 -59.01 3.51
C SER A 163 -19.58 -59.94 4.64
N SER A 164 -18.44 -59.62 5.28
CA SER A 164 -17.88 -60.43 6.36
C SER A 164 -18.69 -60.36 7.65
N GLN A 165 -19.38 -59.25 7.94
CA GLN A 165 -20.33 -59.16 9.05
C GLN A 165 -21.51 -60.11 8.87
N ILE A 166 -22.00 -60.25 7.64
CA ILE A 166 -23.08 -61.19 7.29
C ILE A 166 -22.57 -62.63 7.45
N MET A 167 -21.44 -62.98 6.82
CA MET A 167 -20.86 -64.34 6.92
C MET A 167 -20.55 -64.77 8.35
N GLN A 168 -20.04 -63.87 9.20
CA GLN A 168 -19.76 -64.16 10.62
C GLN A 168 -21.04 -64.27 11.49
N SER A 169 -22.21 -63.93 10.95
CA SER A 169 -23.51 -64.03 11.63
C SER A 169 -24.35 -65.24 11.21
N GLU A 170 -24.10 -65.82 10.02
CA GLU A 170 -24.89 -66.91 9.45
C GLU A 170 -24.27 -68.31 9.61
N GLU A 171 -22.97 -68.41 9.94
CA GLU A 171 -22.22 -69.68 9.94
C GLU A 171 -21.48 -69.91 11.29
N ASP A 172 -21.46 -71.15 11.78
CA ASP A 172 -20.76 -71.56 13.02
C ASP A 172 -19.23 -71.59 12.79
N VAL A 173 -18.62 -70.40 12.65
CA VAL A 173 -17.18 -70.23 12.39
C VAL A 173 -16.38 -70.28 13.69
N SER A 174 -15.21 -70.95 13.67
CA SER A 174 -14.31 -70.98 14.83
C SER A 174 -13.62 -69.62 15.08
N ALA A 175 -13.42 -69.26 16.35
CA ALA A 175 -12.83 -67.97 16.72
C ALA A 175 -11.41 -67.78 16.16
N ASP A 176 -10.62 -68.85 16.06
CA ASP A 176 -9.28 -68.82 15.47
C ASP A 176 -9.32 -68.52 13.96
N GLU A 177 -10.31 -69.04 13.22
CA GLU A 177 -10.47 -68.75 11.79
C GLU A 177 -10.90 -67.30 11.54
N VAL A 178 -11.82 -66.77 12.36
CA VAL A 178 -12.21 -65.35 12.31
C VAL A 178 -11.01 -64.45 12.63
N MET A 179 -10.18 -64.82 13.63
CA MET A 179 -8.96 -64.07 13.96
C MET A 179 -7.94 -64.08 12.82
N VAL A 180 -7.70 -65.23 12.17
CA VAL A 180 -6.79 -65.34 11.02
C VAL A 180 -7.28 -64.52 9.82
N TYR A 181 -8.58 -64.58 9.51
CA TYR A 181 -9.21 -63.75 8.48
C TYR A 181 -9.04 -62.25 8.78
N ASN A 182 -9.45 -61.80 9.97
CA ASN A 182 -9.37 -60.39 10.36
C ASN A 182 -7.93 -59.87 10.33
N THR A 183 -6.95 -60.68 10.76
CA THR A 183 -5.52 -60.31 10.71
C THR A 183 -5.04 -60.15 9.26
N ALA A 184 -5.37 -61.08 8.37
CA ALA A 184 -4.94 -61.04 6.97
C ALA A 184 -5.54 -59.84 6.20
N ILE A 185 -6.79 -59.46 6.50
CA ILE A 185 -7.43 -58.26 5.94
C ILE A 185 -6.82 -56.99 6.54
N ALA A 186 -6.54 -56.95 7.84
CA ALA A 186 -5.88 -55.82 8.49
C ALA A 186 -4.46 -55.57 7.92
N ASP A 187 -3.67 -56.62 7.68
CA ASP A 187 -2.37 -56.53 7.00
C ASP A 187 -2.50 -55.89 5.61
N ARG A 188 -3.50 -56.31 4.81
CA ARG A 188 -3.74 -55.76 3.47
C ARG A 188 -4.22 -54.31 3.52
N ARG A 189 -5.06 -53.95 4.49
CA ARG A 189 -5.48 -52.55 4.77
C ARG A 189 -4.28 -51.68 5.13
N ALA A 190 -3.39 -52.16 6.01
CA ALA A 190 -2.17 -51.46 6.40
C ALA A 190 -1.17 -51.29 5.24
N MET A 191 -0.97 -52.33 4.42
CA MET A 191 -0.16 -52.25 3.20
C MET A 191 -0.71 -51.19 2.22
N LEU A 192 -2.03 -51.14 2.04
CA LEU A 192 -2.69 -50.16 1.17
C LEU A 192 -2.54 -48.72 1.70
N VAL A 193 -2.79 -48.50 2.99
CA VAL A 193 -2.56 -47.20 3.67
C VAL A 193 -1.12 -46.73 3.48
N HIS A 194 -0.14 -47.63 3.63
CA HIS A 194 1.27 -47.31 3.41
C HIS A 194 1.57 -46.93 1.95
N GLN A 195 1.04 -47.66 0.96
CA GLN A 195 1.22 -47.31 -0.46
C GLN A 195 0.58 -45.96 -0.81
N LEU A 196 -0.64 -45.68 -0.33
CA LEU A 196 -1.32 -44.39 -0.55
C LEU A 196 -0.57 -43.23 0.12
N THR A 197 0.03 -43.46 1.30
CA THR A 197 0.89 -42.48 1.99
C THR A 197 2.12 -42.16 1.14
N LEU A 198 2.84 -43.17 0.64
CA LEU A 198 4.03 -42.99 -0.21
C LEU A 198 3.71 -42.25 -1.53
N LEU A 199 2.48 -42.38 -2.06
CA LEU A 199 2.03 -41.61 -3.22
C LEU A 199 1.74 -40.14 -2.87
N ALA A 200 1.10 -39.88 -1.72
CA ALA A 200 0.79 -38.53 -1.26
C ALA A 200 2.04 -37.73 -0.85
N GLU A 201 3.05 -38.39 -0.27
CA GLU A 201 4.34 -37.77 0.11
C GLU A 201 5.30 -37.52 -1.07
N ASN A 202 4.96 -37.93 -2.30
CA ASN A 202 5.83 -37.76 -3.46
C ASN A 202 5.81 -36.29 -3.94
N PRO A 203 6.93 -35.54 -3.92
CA PRO A 203 6.95 -34.11 -4.28
C PRO A 203 6.58 -33.78 -5.74
N ARG A 204 6.38 -34.81 -6.58
CA ARG A 204 5.96 -34.68 -7.99
C ARG A 204 4.53 -35.18 -8.25
N VAL A 205 3.78 -35.59 -7.22
CA VAL A 205 2.39 -36.02 -7.37
C VAL A 205 1.52 -34.87 -7.91
N SER A 206 0.70 -35.15 -8.92
CA SER A 206 -0.26 -34.17 -9.42
C SER A 206 -1.39 -33.96 -8.40
N ALA A 207 -2.03 -32.79 -8.43
CA ALA A 207 -3.13 -32.51 -7.51
C ALA A 207 -4.31 -33.51 -7.64
N VAL A 208 -4.49 -34.13 -8.82
CA VAL A 208 -5.54 -35.14 -9.05
C VAL A 208 -5.16 -36.49 -8.43
N GLU A 209 -3.91 -36.92 -8.59
CA GLU A 209 -3.40 -38.15 -7.97
C GLU A 209 -3.33 -38.02 -6.44
N LEU A 210 -2.95 -36.85 -5.93
CA LEU A 210 -3.00 -36.54 -4.50
C LEU A 210 -4.44 -36.62 -3.98
N GLN A 211 -5.39 -35.91 -4.59
CA GLN A 211 -6.79 -35.95 -4.13
C GLN A 211 -7.33 -37.38 -4.13
N LYS A 212 -7.00 -38.20 -5.14
CA LYS A 212 -7.34 -39.64 -5.15
C LYS A 212 -6.72 -40.40 -3.97
N ALA A 213 -5.41 -40.27 -3.75
CA ALA A 213 -4.72 -40.98 -2.68
C ALA A 213 -5.27 -40.61 -1.30
N LEU A 214 -5.54 -39.33 -1.07
CA LEU A 214 -6.12 -38.82 0.16
C LEU A 214 -7.59 -39.27 0.34
N MET A 215 -8.41 -39.27 -0.71
CA MET A 215 -9.78 -39.81 -0.66
C MET A 215 -9.76 -41.32 -0.36
N GLY A 216 -8.77 -42.05 -0.87
CA GLY A 216 -8.55 -43.46 -0.55
C GLY A 216 -8.20 -43.68 0.91
N LEU A 217 -7.30 -42.86 1.48
CA LEU A 217 -6.99 -42.88 2.91
C LEU A 217 -8.24 -42.56 3.76
N SER A 218 -9.03 -41.55 3.36
CA SER A 218 -10.30 -41.19 4.01
C SER A 218 -11.29 -42.37 4.04
N LYS A 219 -11.50 -43.04 2.90
CA LYS A 219 -12.31 -44.27 2.79
C LYS A 219 -11.81 -45.41 3.68
N LEU A 220 -10.50 -45.53 3.89
CA LEU A 220 -9.90 -46.54 4.76
C LEU A 220 -9.94 -46.17 6.26
N GLY A 221 -10.53 -45.02 6.61
CA GLY A 221 -10.66 -44.51 7.99
C GLY A 221 -9.55 -43.55 8.43
N GLU A 222 -8.52 -43.34 7.60
CA GLU A 222 -7.31 -42.57 7.90
C GLU A 222 -7.48 -41.07 7.62
N THR A 223 -8.61 -40.50 8.04
CA THR A 223 -9.01 -39.11 7.76
C THR A 223 -8.05 -38.06 8.33
N ASN A 224 -7.51 -38.31 9.54
CA ASN A 224 -6.52 -37.44 10.18
C ASN A 224 -5.16 -37.49 9.47
N LEU A 225 -4.74 -38.68 9.02
CA LEU A 225 -3.51 -38.85 8.24
C LEU A 225 -3.64 -38.17 6.87
N ALA A 226 -4.78 -38.35 6.19
CA ALA A 226 -5.07 -37.68 4.92
C ALA A 226 -5.06 -36.15 5.05
N THR A 227 -5.58 -35.61 6.15
CA THR A 227 -5.53 -34.16 6.44
C THR A 227 -4.09 -33.68 6.64
N LYS A 228 -3.28 -34.40 7.42
CA LYS A 228 -1.86 -34.03 7.64
C LYS A 228 -1.01 -34.10 6.37
N LEU A 229 -1.23 -35.11 5.53
CA LEU A 229 -0.57 -35.24 4.23
C LEU A 229 -1.00 -34.12 3.26
N LEU A 230 -2.28 -33.72 3.30
CA LEU A 230 -2.78 -32.57 2.54
C LEU A 230 -2.03 -31.28 2.92
N LEU A 231 -2.04 -30.92 4.20
CA LEU A 231 -1.42 -29.67 4.68
C LEU A 231 0.08 -29.67 4.41
N LYS A 232 0.78 -30.79 4.67
CA LYS A 232 2.20 -30.99 4.34
C LYS A 232 2.50 -30.73 2.86
N TYR A 233 1.71 -31.29 1.93
CA TYR A 233 1.91 -31.06 0.50
C TYR A 233 1.77 -29.59 0.10
N TYR A 234 0.77 -28.89 0.65
CA TYR A 234 0.57 -27.47 0.36
C TYR A 234 1.65 -26.59 1.01
N HIS A 235 2.11 -26.90 2.22
CA HIS A 235 3.26 -26.28 2.88
C HIS A 235 4.54 -26.40 2.03
N GLU A 236 4.93 -27.62 1.65
CA GLU A 236 6.13 -27.86 0.83
C GLU A 236 6.08 -27.12 -0.52
N ARG A 237 4.87 -26.96 -1.09
CA ARG A 237 4.67 -26.17 -2.31
C ARG A 237 4.68 -24.66 -2.09
N ILE A 238 4.15 -24.14 -0.97
CA ILE A 238 4.24 -22.72 -0.62
C ILE A 238 5.71 -22.35 -0.37
N ALA A 239 6.42 -23.12 0.45
CA ALA A 239 7.84 -22.91 0.75
C ALA A 239 8.74 -22.99 -0.50
N SER A 240 8.54 -23.99 -1.36
CA SER A 240 9.31 -24.11 -2.62
C SER A 240 8.91 -23.07 -3.67
N GLY A 241 7.64 -22.66 -3.72
CA GLY A 241 7.18 -21.55 -4.57
C GLY A 241 7.81 -20.22 -4.16
N LEU A 242 7.78 -19.90 -2.86
CA LEU A 242 8.48 -18.76 -2.26
C LEU A 242 9.97 -18.78 -2.63
N TYR A 243 10.67 -19.91 -2.44
CA TYR A 243 12.09 -20.02 -2.78
C TYR A 243 12.37 -19.78 -4.27
N ASN A 244 11.58 -20.39 -5.17
CA ASN A 244 11.76 -20.28 -6.62
C ASN A 244 11.47 -18.86 -7.15
N LEU A 245 10.46 -18.19 -6.60
CA LEU A 245 10.11 -16.81 -6.96
C LEU A 245 11.10 -15.79 -6.35
N ASN A 246 11.70 -16.10 -5.20
CA ASN A 246 12.71 -15.30 -4.50
C ASN A 246 14.11 -15.35 -5.16
N SER A 247 14.17 -15.29 -6.50
CA SER A 247 15.44 -15.21 -7.22
C SER A 247 16.05 -13.80 -7.09
N PRO A 248 17.30 -13.64 -6.59
CA PRO A 248 17.90 -12.31 -6.33
C PRO A 248 18.26 -11.52 -7.60
N LYS A 249 17.89 -12.03 -8.79
CA LYS A 249 18.10 -11.37 -10.10
C LYS A 249 16.88 -10.58 -10.59
N LEU A 250 15.77 -10.59 -9.85
CA LEU A 250 14.46 -10.12 -10.32
C LEU A 250 13.83 -9.01 -9.45
N PHE A 251 14.66 -8.18 -8.82
CA PHE A 251 14.25 -7.00 -8.03
C PHE A 251 13.62 -5.84 -8.87
N LEU A 252 12.60 -6.16 -9.67
CA LEU A 252 11.59 -5.23 -10.17
C LEU A 252 10.48 -5.16 -9.12
N HIS A 253 10.77 -4.38 -8.07
CA HIS A 253 10.33 -4.63 -6.69
C HIS A 253 8.81 -4.85 -6.46
N GLY A 254 7.90 -4.21 -7.20
CA GLY A 254 6.44 -4.39 -7.00
C GLY A 254 5.87 -5.67 -7.63
N LEU A 255 6.21 -5.94 -8.90
CA LEU A 255 5.57 -7.02 -9.70
C LEU A 255 5.85 -8.42 -9.14
N GLN A 256 7.10 -8.68 -8.75
CA GLN A 256 7.53 -9.96 -8.18
C GLN A 256 6.72 -10.32 -6.94
N LEU A 257 6.49 -9.35 -6.06
CA LEU A 257 5.83 -9.56 -4.78
C LEU A 257 4.30 -9.70 -4.90
N ARG A 258 3.66 -8.97 -5.83
CA ARG A 258 2.26 -9.22 -6.20
C ARG A 258 2.06 -10.68 -6.63
N ASP A 259 2.99 -11.21 -7.42
CA ASP A 259 2.89 -12.56 -7.97
C ASP A 259 3.24 -13.64 -6.92
N VAL A 260 4.15 -13.37 -5.97
CA VAL A 260 4.35 -14.20 -4.77
C VAL A 260 3.11 -14.22 -3.87
N SER A 261 2.53 -13.06 -3.57
CA SER A 261 1.32 -12.93 -2.74
C SER A 261 0.17 -13.73 -3.37
N LYS A 262 -0.05 -13.52 -4.68
CA LYS A 262 -1.01 -14.28 -5.48
C LYS A 262 -0.77 -15.78 -5.38
N TYR A 263 0.49 -16.23 -5.49
CA TYR A 263 0.86 -17.63 -5.39
C TYR A 263 0.45 -18.20 -4.02
N THR A 264 0.97 -17.67 -2.92
CA THR A 264 0.70 -18.18 -1.57
C THR A 264 -0.78 -18.27 -1.26
N PHE A 265 -1.54 -17.18 -1.42
CA PHE A 265 -2.97 -17.19 -1.09
C PHE A 265 -3.79 -18.03 -2.09
N SER A 266 -3.36 -18.19 -3.34
CA SER A 266 -3.99 -19.16 -4.26
C SER A 266 -3.74 -20.62 -3.85
N MET A 267 -2.55 -20.93 -3.31
CA MET A 267 -2.23 -22.26 -2.78
C MET A 267 -2.99 -22.57 -1.49
N ILE A 268 -3.15 -21.59 -0.59
CA ILE A 268 -4.02 -21.69 0.60
C ILE A 268 -5.49 -21.94 0.18
N SER A 269 -6.01 -21.15 -0.77
CA SER A 269 -7.34 -21.34 -1.36
C SER A 269 -7.51 -22.75 -1.97
N GLN A 270 -6.49 -23.27 -2.65
CA GLN A 270 -6.53 -24.60 -3.24
C GLN A 270 -6.46 -25.72 -2.18
N ALA A 271 -5.69 -25.54 -1.11
CA ALA A 271 -5.64 -26.47 0.03
C ALA A 271 -7.02 -26.60 0.70
N VAL A 272 -7.68 -25.47 0.96
CA VAL A 272 -9.03 -25.41 1.56
C VAL A 272 -10.07 -26.07 0.65
N ARG A 273 -9.98 -25.89 -0.67
CA ARG A 273 -10.85 -26.61 -1.64
C ARG A 273 -10.58 -28.11 -1.66
N SER A 274 -9.32 -28.53 -1.60
CA SER A 274 -8.96 -29.95 -1.49
C SER A 274 -9.45 -30.56 -0.17
N TYR A 275 -9.44 -29.80 0.93
CA TYR A 275 -9.98 -30.21 2.23
C TYR A 275 -11.50 -30.40 2.17
N VAL A 276 -12.24 -29.42 1.63
CA VAL A 276 -13.70 -29.51 1.43
C VAL A 276 -14.06 -30.67 0.49
N ALA A 277 -13.25 -30.92 -0.54
CA ALA A 277 -13.40 -32.08 -1.43
C ALA A 277 -12.97 -33.42 -0.78
N LEU A 278 -12.51 -33.43 0.47
CA LEU A 278 -12.15 -34.63 1.23
C LEU A 278 -13.16 -34.97 2.34
N HIS A 279 -13.63 -33.94 3.05
CA HIS A 279 -14.48 -34.06 4.25
C HIS A 279 -15.92 -33.54 4.03
N GLY A 280 -16.20 -32.90 2.90
CA GLY A 280 -17.45 -32.18 2.63
C GLY A 280 -17.41 -30.73 3.12
N GLU A 281 -18.51 -30.00 2.87
CA GLU A 281 -18.68 -28.64 3.40
C GLU A 281 -19.10 -28.68 4.88
N THR A 282 -18.18 -28.34 5.78
CA THR A 282 -18.48 -28.16 7.20
C THR A 282 -19.00 -26.75 7.48
N SER A 283 -19.79 -26.60 8.57
CA SER A 283 -20.26 -25.28 9.02
C SER A 283 -19.15 -24.42 9.64
N CYS A 284 -18.13 -25.07 10.20
CA CYS A 284 -16.89 -24.47 10.70
C CYS A 284 -15.71 -25.37 10.29
N TYR A 285 -14.54 -24.79 10.06
CA TYR A 285 -13.31 -25.55 9.79
C TYR A 285 -12.67 -26.07 11.09
N PRO A 286 -11.90 -27.17 11.05
CA PRO A 286 -11.17 -27.63 12.22
C PRO A 286 -10.04 -26.66 12.58
N GLU A 287 -9.70 -26.62 13.87
CA GLU A 287 -8.61 -25.82 14.42
C GLU A 287 -7.27 -26.07 13.68
N GLU A 288 -6.97 -27.33 13.33
CA GLU A 288 -5.78 -27.73 12.55
C GLU A 288 -5.69 -27.03 11.18
N LEU A 289 -6.81 -26.83 10.48
CA LEU A 289 -6.81 -26.11 9.19
C LEU A 289 -6.68 -24.60 9.41
N VAL A 290 -7.39 -24.04 10.39
CA VAL A 290 -7.34 -22.59 10.68
C VAL A 290 -5.93 -22.18 11.13
N GLN A 291 -5.33 -22.93 12.05
CA GLN A 291 -3.95 -22.75 12.50
C GLN A 291 -2.99 -22.79 11.31
N TRP A 292 -3.04 -23.84 10.48
CA TRP A 292 -2.19 -23.95 9.30
C TRP A 292 -2.33 -22.74 8.34
N THR A 293 -3.55 -22.22 8.13
CA THR A 293 -3.71 -21.03 7.27
C THR A 293 -3.08 -19.76 7.84
N CYS A 294 -2.95 -19.63 9.17
CA CYS A 294 -2.15 -18.55 9.77
C CYS A 294 -0.65 -18.85 9.75
N GLU A 295 -0.20 -20.09 10.00
CA GLU A 295 1.22 -20.48 9.90
C GLU A 295 1.81 -20.20 8.49
N GLU A 296 1.09 -20.53 7.41
CA GLU A 296 1.52 -20.16 6.05
C GLU A 296 1.50 -18.64 5.79
N THR A 297 0.57 -17.92 6.44
CA THR A 297 0.48 -16.46 6.36
C THR A 297 1.63 -15.80 7.14
N GLU A 298 2.07 -16.37 8.25
CA GLU A 298 3.25 -15.96 9.02
C GLU A 298 4.55 -16.18 8.25
N ILE A 299 4.70 -17.32 7.56
CA ILE A 299 5.84 -17.59 6.67
C ILE A 299 5.91 -16.55 5.55
N PHE A 300 4.77 -16.20 4.94
CA PHE A 300 4.69 -15.11 3.97
C PHE A 300 4.96 -13.73 4.60
N ALA A 301 4.47 -13.47 5.81
CA ALA A 301 4.69 -12.20 6.51
C ALA A 301 6.17 -12.01 6.88
N ALA A 302 6.88 -13.06 7.31
CA ALA A 302 8.32 -13.04 7.54
C ALA A 302 9.11 -12.78 6.25
N TYR A 303 8.68 -13.36 5.12
CA TYR A 303 9.22 -13.04 3.80
C TYR A 303 9.00 -11.56 3.42
N LEU A 304 7.78 -11.05 3.63
CA LEU A 304 7.44 -9.66 3.34
C LEU A 304 8.23 -8.68 4.23
N THR A 305 8.27 -8.90 5.54
CA THR A 305 9.07 -8.09 6.49
C THR A 305 10.55 -8.06 6.10
N LYS A 306 11.12 -9.17 5.62
CA LYS A 306 12.49 -9.21 5.08
C LYS A 306 12.65 -8.37 3.81
N PHE A 307 11.68 -8.39 2.90
CA PHE A 307 11.66 -7.54 1.71
C PHE A 307 11.53 -6.06 2.07
N VAL A 308 10.60 -5.69 2.97
CA VAL A 308 10.37 -4.32 3.47
C VAL A 308 11.67 -3.76 4.06
N SER A 309 12.41 -4.52 4.86
CA SER A 309 13.73 -4.12 5.37
C SER A 309 14.75 -3.86 4.27
N SER A 310 14.72 -4.58 3.14
CA SER A 310 15.69 -4.39 2.05
C SER A 310 15.47 -3.12 1.22
N ILE A 311 14.28 -2.49 1.34
CA ILE A 311 13.93 -1.26 0.60
C ILE A 311 13.65 -0.06 1.49
N SER A 312 13.74 -0.20 2.82
CA SER A 312 13.32 0.83 3.78
C SER A 312 14.08 2.16 3.68
N GLU A 313 15.32 2.14 3.16
CA GLU A 313 16.15 3.34 2.93
C GLU A 313 16.00 3.93 1.52
N THR A 314 15.26 3.28 0.62
CA THR A 314 15.11 3.75 -0.77
C THR A 314 14.04 4.84 -0.87
N LYS A 315 14.26 5.87 -1.70
CA LYS A 315 13.34 7.03 -1.82
C LYS A 315 11.91 6.68 -2.22
N ASN A 316 11.73 5.56 -2.92
CA ASN A 316 10.42 5.05 -3.35
C ASN A 316 9.95 3.86 -2.48
N GLY A 317 10.68 3.57 -1.40
CA GLY A 317 10.49 2.39 -0.55
C GLY A 317 9.08 2.34 0.03
N LEU A 318 8.62 3.42 0.67
CA LEU A 318 7.26 3.47 1.22
C LEU A 318 6.19 3.16 0.18
N SER A 319 6.23 3.77 -1.01
CA SER A 319 5.23 3.51 -2.07
C SER A 319 5.21 2.04 -2.49
N ILE A 320 6.38 1.41 -2.65
CA ILE A 320 6.51 -0.02 -2.95
C ILE A 320 5.98 -0.87 -1.79
N VAL A 321 6.23 -0.50 -0.53
CA VAL A 321 5.74 -1.19 0.67
C VAL A 321 4.21 -1.09 0.80
N VAL A 322 3.61 0.05 0.46
CA VAL A 322 2.15 0.23 0.48
C VAL A 322 1.49 -0.62 -0.61
N GLU A 323 1.98 -0.56 -1.86
CA GLU A 323 1.48 -1.39 -2.98
C GLU A 323 1.60 -2.89 -2.66
N ALA A 324 2.76 -3.30 -2.14
CA ALA A 324 3.07 -4.65 -1.68
C ALA A 324 2.05 -5.20 -0.68
N VAL A 325 1.80 -4.46 0.41
CA VAL A 325 0.90 -4.90 1.47
C VAL A 325 -0.56 -4.84 1.00
N HIS A 326 -0.95 -3.81 0.24
CA HIS A 326 -2.28 -3.72 -0.36
C HIS A 326 -2.60 -4.93 -1.26
N PHE A 327 -1.65 -5.44 -2.05
CA PHE A 327 -1.85 -6.69 -2.79
C PHE A 327 -2.04 -7.90 -1.87
N ALA A 328 -1.23 -8.05 -0.81
CA ALA A 328 -1.37 -9.14 0.14
C ALA A 328 -2.76 -9.14 0.80
N MET A 329 -3.21 -7.98 1.31
CA MET A 329 -4.55 -7.79 1.88
C MET A 329 -5.67 -8.10 0.88
N SER A 330 -5.52 -7.65 -0.37
CA SER A 330 -6.48 -7.94 -1.44
C SER A 330 -6.67 -9.44 -1.61
N TYR A 331 -5.58 -10.22 -1.60
CA TYR A 331 -5.66 -11.68 -1.67
C TYR A 331 -6.18 -12.34 -0.38
N CYS A 332 -5.92 -11.78 0.81
CA CYS A 332 -6.57 -12.23 2.05
C CYS A 332 -8.09 -12.05 2.01
N SER A 333 -8.60 -10.89 1.54
CA SER A 333 -10.05 -10.65 1.42
C SER A 333 -10.75 -11.63 0.46
N LEU A 334 -10.03 -12.12 -0.56
CA LEU A 334 -10.54 -13.16 -1.46
C LEU A 334 -10.65 -14.54 -0.78
N LEU A 335 -9.95 -14.79 0.32
CA LEU A 335 -10.09 -16.02 1.13
C LEU A 335 -11.32 -15.99 2.05
N GLU A 336 -11.81 -14.81 2.43
CA GLU A 336 -13.03 -14.65 3.23
C GLU A 336 -14.27 -15.18 2.50
N SER A 337 -14.27 -15.13 1.16
CA SER A 337 -15.29 -15.78 0.31
C SER A 337 -15.40 -17.30 0.53
N GLN A 338 -14.36 -17.92 1.08
CA GLN A 338 -14.26 -19.33 1.44
C GLN A 338 -14.26 -19.53 2.97
N ARG A 339 -14.72 -18.54 3.74
CA ARG A 339 -14.77 -18.51 5.23
C ARG A 339 -13.39 -18.65 5.91
N ILE A 340 -12.32 -18.23 5.25
CA ILE A 340 -10.95 -18.24 5.79
C ILE A 340 -10.51 -16.80 6.06
N ILE A 341 -10.28 -16.46 7.33
CA ILE A 341 -9.99 -15.09 7.79
C ILE A 341 -8.54 -15.02 8.29
N VAL A 342 -7.60 -14.78 7.37
CA VAL A 342 -6.15 -14.68 7.67
C VAL A 342 -5.63 -13.25 7.74
N LEU A 343 -6.45 -12.24 7.40
CA LEU A 343 -6.06 -10.84 7.43
C LEU A 343 -5.55 -10.37 8.81
N PRO A 344 -6.13 -10.77 9.96
CA PRO A 344 -5.56 -10.44 11.28
C PRO A 344 -4.15 -10.98 11.49
N CYS A 345 -3.91 -12.26 11.16
CA CYS A 345 -2.60 -12.92 11.27
C CYS A 345 -1.54 -12.23 10.39
N LEU A 346 -1.93 -11.74 9.20
CA LEU A 346 -1.08 -10.94 8.33
C LEU A 346 -0.72 -9.58 8.97
N ILE A 347 -1.74 -8.86 9.47
CA ILE A 347 -1.60 -7.52 10.04
C ILE A 347 -0.66 -7.51 11.25
N GLU A 348 -0.81 -8.47 12.16
CA GLU A 348 -0.01 -8.62 13.39
C GLU A 348 1.50 -8.67 13.09
N HIS A 349 1.90 -9.43 12.06
CA HIS A 349 3.30 -9.69 11.74
C HIS A 349 3.96 -8.62 10.84
N ILE A 350 3.17 -7.84 10.11
CA ILE A 350 3.67 -6.85 9.13
C ILE A 350 3.58 -5.41 9.65
N ARG A 351 2.54 -5.05 10.42
CA ARG A 351 2.32 -3.67 10.88
C ARG A 351 3.57 -3.03 11.49
N PRO A 352 4.28 -3.65 12.48
CA PRO A 352 5.38 -2.97 13.16
C PRO A 352 6.52 -2.55 12.22
N ARG A 353 6.79 -3.34 11.17
CA ARG A 353 7.83 -3.02 10.19
C ARG A 353 7.36 -1.94 9.19
N VAL A 354 6.08 -1.92 8.82
CA VAL A 354 5.52 -0.87 7.95
C VAL A 354 5.48 0.47 8.69
N GLU A 355 5.16 0.48 9.99
CA GLU A 355 5.20 1.68 10.84
C GLU A 355 6.61 2.27 10.95
N GLU A 356 7.64 1.43 11.09
CA GLU A 356 9.04 1.87 11.10
C GLU A 356 9.45 2.52 9.76
N VAL A 357 9.04 1.94 8.62
CA VAL A 357 9.29 2.51 7.29
C VAL A 357 8.52 3.80 7.07
N LEU A 358 7.26 3.87 7.54
CA LEU A 358 6.43 5.07 7.51
C LEU A 358 7.11 6.20 8.28
N GLN A 359 7.50 6.00 9.54
CA GLN A 359 8.18 7.03 10.34
C GLN A 359 9.53 7.44 9.72
N THR A 360 10.28 6.49 9.14
CA THR A 360 11.54 6.78 8.43
C THR A 360 11.31 7.72 7.24
N HIS A 361 10.23 7.51 6.47
CA HIS A 361 9.86 8.38 5.36
C HIS A 361 9.27 9.71 5.85
N THR A 362 8.43 9.73 6.90
CA THR A 362 7.98 10.97 7.57
C THR A 362 9.17 11.85 7.96
N ASN A 363 10.20 11.26 8.57
CA ASN A 363 11.43 11.97 8.92
C ASN A 363 12.20 12.46 7.67
N HIS A 364 12.20 11.71 6.56
CA HIS A 364 12.76 12.18 5.29
C HIS A 364 11.97 13.38 4.73
N TYR A 365 10.64 13.34 4.75
CA TYR A 365 9.78 14.44 4.30
C TYR A 365 9.89 15.67 5.19
N LYS A 366 10.02 15.54 6.52
CA LYS A 366 10.34 16.66 7.43
C LYS A 366 11.62 17.39 7.00
N ASN A 367 12.69 16.66 6.61
CA ASN A 367 13.91 17.27 6.08
C ASN A 367 13.69 17.99 4.73
N ILE A 368 12.84 17.45 3.84
CA ILE A 368 12.47 18.11 2.58
C ILE A 368 11.71 19.41 2.85
N ILE A 369 10.76 19.40 3.79
CA ILE A 369 9.99 20.58 4.22
C ILE A 369 10.94 21.69 4.72
N SER A 370 11.91 21.35 5.57
CA SER A 370 12.94 22.29 6.04
C SER A 370 13.76 22.89 4.89
N ILE A 371 14.15 22.10 3.89
CA ILE A 371 14.86 22.60 2.70
C ILE A 371 13.97 23.57 1.91
N VAL A 372 12.74 23.18 1.60
CA VAL A 372 11.79 23.96 0.80
C VAL A 372 11.49 25.32 1.47
N ALA A 373 11.15 25.31 2.76
CA ALA A 373 10.91 26.53 3.52
C ALA A 373 12.16 27.42 3.65
N SER A 374 13.37 26.84 3.74
CA SER A 374 14.62 27.61 3.80
C SER A 374 14.96 28.39 2.52
N THR A 375 14.23 28.12 1.42
CA THR A 375 14.38 28.74 0.09
C THR A 375 13.22 29.66 -0.31
N ASP A 376 12.21 29.83 0.53
CA ASP A 376 11.05 30.68 0.21
C ASP A 376 11.43 32.18 0.15
N THR A 377 10.61 32.97 -0.54
CA THR A 377 10.65 34.44 -0.54
C THR A 377 9.45 35.08 0.18
N TRP A 378 8.60 34.26 0.82
CA TRP A 378 7.45 34.65 1.66
C TRP A 378 6.39 35.50 0.94
N ARG A 379 6.30 35.39 -0.39
CA ARG A 379 5.27 36.07 -1.20
C ARG A 379 4.07 35.16 -1.42
N LEU A 380 2.86 35.70 -1.27
CA LEU A 380 1.64 34.99 -1.64
C LEU A 380 1.44 35.04 -3.17
N GLU A 381 1.26 33.86 -3.75
CA GLU A 381 0.90 33.65 -5.16
C GLU A 381 -0.44 32.90 -5.23
N LYS A 382 -1.09 32.92 -6.41
CA LYS A 382 -2.40 32.28 -6.64
C LYS A 382 -2.20 30.90 -7.28
N TYR A 383 -2.49 29.85 -6.52
CA TYR A 383 -2.38 28.46 -6.99
C TYR A 383 -3.77 27.84 -7.18
N HIS A 384 -3.96 27.09 -8.28
CA HIS A 384 -5.25 26.51 -8.64
C HIS A 384 -5.56 25.28 -7.78
N ILE A 385 -6.74 25.22 -7.18
CA ILE A 385 -7.18 24.13 -6.29
C ILE A 385 -7.71 22.96 -7.14
N SER A 386 -7.15 21.75 -6.97
CA SER A 386 -7.52 20.57 -7.77
C SER A 386 -7.51 19.27 -6.96
N GLY A 387 -8.19 18.23 -7.46
CA GLY A 387 -8.21 16.89 -6.87
C GLY A 387 -8.91 16.84 -5.51
N VAL A 388 -8.25 16.24 -4.51
CA VAL A 388 -8.75 16.15 -3.12
C VAL A 388 -9.09 17.54 -2.57
N LEU A 389 -8.24 18.54 -2.86
CA LEU A 389 -8.41 19.90 -2.37
C LEU A 389 -9.67 20.59 -2.91
N THR A 390 -10.22 20.16 -4.06
CA THR A 390 -11.49 20.69 -4.57
C THR A 390 -12.66 20.39 -3.61
N LYS A 391 -12.58 19.32 -2.79
CA LYS A 391 -13.56 19.03 -1.74
C LYS A 391 -13.56 20.09 -0.62
N CYS A 392 -12.40 20.70 -0.31
CA CYS A 392 -12.26 21.75 0.72
C CYS A 392 -13.21 22.94 0.49
N SER A 393 -13.46 23.29 -0.78
CA SER A 393 -14.26 24.45 -1.19
C SER A 393 -15.71 24.45 -0.69
N SER A 394 -16.15 23.33 -0.09
CA SER A 394 -17.50 23.16 0.47
C SER A 394 -17.60 23.35 1.99
N LEU A 395 -16.48 23.36 2.74
CA LEU A 395 -16.50 23.20 4.21
C LEU A 395 -16.02 24.40 5.04
N ALA A 396 -15.15 25.28 4.51
CA ALA A 396 -14.64 26.43 5.27
C ALA A 396 -14.21 27.62 4.40
N LEU A 397 -13.48 27.36 3.32
CA LEU A 397 -13.11 28.37 2.32
C LEU A 397 -14.37 28.82 1.55
N SER A 398 -14.42 30.10 1.15
CA SER A 398 -15.61 30.70 0.54
C SER A 398 -16.01 29.97 -0.77
N GLN A 399 -17.33 29.83 -1.00
CA GLN A 399 -17.96 28.79 -1.85
C GLN A 399 -17.63 28.83 -3.37
N HIS A 400 -16.71 29.68 -3.81
CA HIS A 400 -16.36 29.91 -5.22
C HIS A 400 -14.84 29.99 -5.49
N LEU A 401 -13.98 29.58 -4.55
CA LEU A 401 -12.52 29.64 -4.73
C LEU A 401 -11.98 28.51 -5.62
N GLU A 402 -11.74 28.84 -6.90
CA GLU A 402 -10.95 28.06 -7.87
C GLU A 402 -9.43 28.10 -7.56
N TYR A 403 -9.00 29.06 -6.74
CA TYR A 403 -7.60 29.32 -6.38
C TYR A 403 -7.42 29.56 -4.88
N CYS A 404 -6.27 29.20 -4.31
CA CYS A 404 -5.82 29.59 -2.98
C CYS A 404 -4.66 30.60 -3.04
N LEU A 405 -4.47 31.37 -1.97
CA LEU A 405 -3.30 32.22 -1.75
C LEU A 405 -2.34 31.52 -0.80
N LEU A 406 -1.16 31.14 -1.29
CA LEU A 406 -0.10 30.46 -0.53
C LEU A 406 1.26 31.02 -0.93
N THR A 407 2.29 30.79 -0.13
CA THR A 407 3.67 30.98 -0.58
C THR A 407 4.17 29.79 -1.39
N ASP A 408 5.30 29.95 -2.07
CA ASP A 408 5.94 28.87 -2.81
C ASP A 408 6.26 27.66 -1.92
N SER A 409 6.71 27.86 -0.67
CA SER A 409 6.86 26.75 0.28
C SER A 409 5.52 26.18 0.75
N GLY A 410 4.49 27.00 0.95
CA GLY A 410 3.16 26.56 1.38
C GLY A 410 2.49 25.66 0.34
N TRP A 411 2.54 26.07 -0.94
CA TRP A 411 2.03 25.27 -2.05
C TRP A 411 2.81 23.96 -2.23
N LYS A 412 4.15 24.01 -2.17
CA LYS A 412 5.01 22.81 -2.23
C LYS A 412 4.75 21.88 -1.05
N PHE A 413 4.57 22.41 0.16
CA PHE A 413 4.21 21.65 1.36
C PHE A 413 2.87 20.94 1.19
N ILE A 414 1.81 21.65 0.79
CA ILE A 414 0.48 21.04 0.58
C ILE A 414 0.50 19.99 -0.54
N THR A 415 1.21 20.25 -1.65
CA THR A 415 1.37 19.28 -2.75
C THR A 415 2.10 18.01 -2.28
N LEU A 416 3.17 18.17 -1.50
CA LEU A 416 3.96 17.07 -0.92
C LEU A 416 3.16 16.28 0.12
N LEU A 417 2.39 16.98 0.96
CA LEU A 417 1.48 16.40 1.95
C LEU A 417 0.38 15.58 1.28
N GLN A 418 -0.30 16.12 0.26
CA GLN A 418 -1.32 15.40 -0.49
C GLN A 418 -0.74 14.14 -1.16
N ALA A 419 0.41 14.27 -1.85
CA ALA A 419 1.05 13.12 -2.51
C ALA A 419 1.50 12.03 -1.53
N PHE A 420 1.97 12.40 -0.33
CA PHE A 420 2.22 11.44 0.76
C PHE A 420 0.92 10.79 1.23
N ALA A 421 -0.11 11.58 1.48
CA ALA A 421 -1.38 11.13 2.06
C ALA A 421 -2.14 10.17 1.11
N GLU A 422 -2.21 10.50 -0.18
CA GLU A 422 -2.68 9.58 -1.23
C GLU A 422 -1.82 8.30 -1.28
N GLY A 423 -0.50 8.44 -1.18
CA GLY A 423 0.45 7.33 -1.19
C GLY A 423 0.37 6.38 0.02
N VAL A 424 -0.14 6.82 1.18
CA VAL A 424 -0.31 6.00 2.39
C VAL A 424 -1.75 5.62 2.70
N SER A 425 -2.74 6.16 1.97
CA SER A 425 -4.17 5.87 2.16
C SER A 425 -4.51 4.36 2.27
N PRO A 426 -3.91 3.44 1.47
CA PRO A 426 -4.16 2.00 1.63
C PRO A 426 -3.73 1.40 2.98
N LEU A 427 -2.80 2.03 3.72
CA LEU A 427 -2.38 1.55 5.04
C LEU A 427 -3.49 1.68 6.09
N VAL A 428 -4.45 2.58 5.89
CA VAL A 428 -5.56 2.78 6.84
C VAL A 428 -6.37 1.48 7.00
N ALA A 429 -6.47 0.64 5.96
CA ALA A 429 -7.11 -0.67 6.01
C ALA A 429 -6.32 -1.76 6.78
N LEU A 430 -5.09 -1.49 7.25
CA LEU A 430 -4.29 -2.37 8.14
C LEU A 430 -4.57 -2.10 9.64
N HIS A 431 -5.54 -1.24 9.92
CA HIS A 431 -5.70 -0.53 11.18
C HIS A 431 -4.43 0.26 11.57
N MET A 432 -3.98 1.14 10.67
CA MET A 432 -2.82 2.04 10.87
C MET A 432 -3.21 3.53 10.85
N GLU A 433 -4.51 3.84 11.02
CA GLU A 433 -5.07 5.19 11.00
C GLU A 433 -4.35 6.18 11.92
N GLY A 434 -4.00 5.77 13.15
CA GLY A 434 -3.24 6.60 14.08
C GLY A 434 -1.79 6.85 13.65
N SER A 435 -1.14 5.85 13.03
CA SER A 435 0.24 5.96 12.54
C SER A 435 0.32 6.80 11.25
N VAL A 436 -0.69 6.71 10.39
CA VAL A 436 -0.87 7.61 9.22
C VAL A 436 -1.17 9.03 9.68
N LEU A 437 -2.13 9.22 10.60
CA LEU A 437 -2.46 10.54 11.17
C LEU A 437 -1.22 11.18 11.79
N ARG A 438 -0.47 10.43 12.61
CA ARG A 438 0.78 10.93 13.21
C ARG A 438 1.82 11.34 12.17
N GLY A 439 1.97 10.60 11.07
CA GLY A 439 2.85 10.99 9.96
C GLY A 439 2.47 12.35 9.35
N LEU A 440 1.17 12.60 9.16
CA LEU A 440 0.65 13.88 8.67
C LEU A 440 0.87 15.00 9.71
N VAL A 441 0.52 14.74 10.97
CA VAL A 441 0.75 15.63 12.13
C VAL A 441 2.21 16.06 12.26
N ASP A 442 3.15 15.11 12.21
CA ASP A 442 4.59 15.32 12.38
C ASP A 442 5.17 16.23 11.27
N MET A 443 4.65 16.13 10.05
CA MET A 443 5.03 16.98 8.91
C MET A 443 4.43 18.38 9.00
N HIS A 444 3.14 18.50 9.36
CA HIS A 444 2.50 19.80 9.54
C HIS A 444 3.11 20.57 10.70
N SER A 445 3.35 19.90 11.83
CA SER A 445 4.03 20.48 12.99
C SER A 445 5.44 20.97 12.63
N GLN A 446 6.19 20.21 11.81
CA GLN A 446 7.49 20.66 11.31
C GLN A 446 7.39 21.96 10.49
N TYR A 447 6.35 22.11 9.67
CA TYR A 447 6.15 23.32 8.88
C TYR A 447 5.75 24.50 9.77
N ILE A 448 4.88 24.30 10.77
CA ILE A 448 4.56 25.30 11.80
C ILE A 448 5.84 25.77 12.51
N GLU A 449 6.64 24.86 13.06
CA GLU A 449 7.90 25.17 13.78
C GLU A 449 8.82 26.10 12.97
N ILE A 450 8.93 25.88 11.66
CA ILE A 450 9.75 26.72 10.77
C ILE A 450 9.11 28.11 10.60
N LEU A 451 7.81 28.18 10.34
CA LEU A 451 7.10 29.46 10.19
C LEU A 451 7.10 30.28 11.49
N GLU A 452 6.96 29.64 12.65
CA GLU A 452 7.06 30.30 13.97
C GLU A 452 8.45 30.91 14.18
N GLY A 453 9.52 30.15 13.90
CA GLY A 453 10.90 30.63 14.02
C GLY A 453 11.20 31.83 13.11
N VAL A 454 10.68 31.82 11.88
CA VAL A 454 10.83 32.95 10.92
C VAL A 454 9.98 34.16 11.35
N LEU A 455 8.76 33.96 11.84
CA LEU A 455 7.87 35.05 12.26
C LEU A 455 8.38 35.77 13.53
N LEU A 456 8.86 35.00 14.51
CA LEU A 456 9.28 35.50 15.82
C LEU A 456 10.77 35.90 15.87
N ASN A 457 11.54 35.70 14.79
CA ASN A 457 12.99 35.88 14.70
C ASN A 457 13.79 35.05 15.73
N ASP A 458 13.43 33.80 16.04
CA ASP A 458 14.14 33.06 17.09
C ASP A 458 15.58 32.69 16.68
N VAL A 459 16.55 33.12 17.48
CA VAL A 459 17.99 33.11 17.13
C VAL A 459 18.65 31.83 17.63
N THR A 460 18.33 30.71 16.96
CA THR A 460 18.94 29.39 17.24
C THR A 460 19.59 28.73 16.02
N ALA A 461 19.97 29.52 14.99
CA ALA A 461 20.77 29.05 13.86
C ALA A 461 21.91 30.02 13.49
N GLN A 462 23.10 29.47 13.28
CA GLN A 462 24.33 30.18 12.90
C GLN A 462 24.22 30.81 11.49
N GLU A 463 24.76 32.03 11.33
CA GLU A 463 25.10 32.66 10.04
C GLU A 463 23.98 32.88 8.99
N ARG A 464 23.06 33.78 9.29
CA ARG A 464 22.62 34.78 8.28
C ARG A 464 22.66 36.18 8.89
N ALA A 465 23.14 37.17 8.13
CA ALA A 465 23.22 38.56 8.60
C ALA A 465 21.81 39.14 8.76
N TYR A 466 21.51 39.70 9.93
CA TYR A 466 20.18 40.19 10.28
C TYR A 466 19.70 41.31 9.36
N LYS A 467 18.83 40.95 8.42
CA LYS A 467 17.70 41.79 8.04
C LYS A 467 16.50 41.28 8.83
N ALA A 468 15.83 42.15 9.58
CA ALA A 468 14.51 41.81 10.11
C ALA A 468 13.57 41.51 8.94
N VAL A 469 12.79 40.43 9.05
CA VAL A 469 11.76 40.06 8.06
C VAL A 469 10.79 41.24 7.93
N PRO A 470 10.62 41.86 6.74
CA PRO A 470 9.71 42.98 6.54
C PRO A 470 8.29 42.70 7.02
N LEU A 471 7.58 43.74 7.47
CA LEU A 471 6.23 43.61 8.02
C LEU A 471 5.29 42.84 7.08
N VAL A 472 5.36 43.15 5.78
CA VAL A 472 4.61 42.49 4.70
C VAL A 472 4.83 40.97 4.71
N GLU A 473 6.09 40.53 4.79
CA GLU A 473 6.48 39.11 4.78
C GLU A 473 6.02 38.36 6.04
N ARG A 474 5.88 39.07 7.18
CA ARG A 474 5.30 38.49 8.41
C ARG A 474 3.78 38.24 8.29
N VAL A 475 3.07 39.16 7.64
CA VAL A 475 1.61 39.03 7.45
C VAL A 475 1.28 37.98 6.39
N THR A 476 2.08 37.86 5.32
CA THR A 476 1.94 36.75 4.35
C THR A 476 2.22 35.39 4.97
N ILE A 477 3.22 35.26 5.88
CA ILE A 477 3.47 34.03 6.62
C ILE A 477 2.26 33.61 7.46
N LEU A 478 1.60 34.54 8.16
CA LEU A 478 0.40 34.25 8.96
C LEU A 478 -0.79 33.82 8.09
N ALA A 479 -1.05 34.51 6.98
CA ALA A 479 -2.12 34.14 6.05
C ALA A 479 -1.86 32.78 5.37
N ASN A 480 -0.61 32.48 5.04
CA ASN A 480 -0.18 31.19 4.52
C ASN A 480 -0.39 30.07 5.55
N LEU A 481 0.02 30.27 6.80
CA LEU A 481 -0.12 29.31 7.90
C LEU A 481 -1.58 28.89 8.15
N GLU A 482 -2.51 29.86 8.15
CA GLU A 482 -3.94 29.58 8.27
C GLU A 482 -4.49 28.83 7.05
N THR A 483 -4.08 29.23 5.84
CA THR A 483 -4.51 28.57 4.60
C THR A 483 -3.98 27.14 4.49
N THR A 484 -2.70 26.87 4.84
CA THR A 484 -2.16 25.51 4.87
C THR A 484 -2.84 24.65 5.92
N THR A 485 -3.24 25.22 7.06
CA THR A 485 -3.96 24.50 8.11
C THR A 485 -5.37 24.10 7.68
N ALA A 486 -6.11 24.99 7.04
CA ALA A 486 -7.43 24.67 6.49
C ALA A 486 -7.36 23.54 5.45
N LEU A 487 -6.37 23.59 4.54
CA LEU A 487 -6.14 22.55 3.53
C LEU A 487 -5.67 21.23 4.16
N PHE A 488 -4.81 21.28 5.19
CA PHE A 488 -4.41 20.11 5.98
C PHE A 488 -5.62 19.40 6.60
N SER A 489 -6.54 20.15 7.21
CA SER A 489 -7.75 19.58 7.82
C SER A 489 -8.59 18.78 6.81
N CYS A 490 -8.75 19.26 5.57
CA CYS A 490 -9.43 18.50 4.52
C CYS A 490 -8.73 17.18 4.20
N ILE A 491 -7.39 17.18 4.08
CA ILE A 491 -6.60 16.00 3.71
C ILE A 491 -6.75 14.92 4.80
N VAL A 492 -6.79 15.32 6.07
CA VAL A 492 -7.08 14.41 7.19
C VAL A 492 -8.53 13.92 7.18
N GLU A 493 -9.51 14.78 6.90
CA GLU A 493 -10.92 14.34 6.83
C GLU A 493 -11.21 13.41 5.64
N ASP A 494 -10.57 13.58 4.48
CA ASP A 494 -10.80 12.72 3.32
C ASP A 494 -10.23 11.30 3.49
N ILE A 495 -9.16 11.14 4.28
CA ILE A 495 -8.46 9.86 4.48
C ILE A 495 -8.84 9.18 5.80
N CYS A 496 -8.93 9.95 6.90
CA CYS A 496 -9.20 9.42 8.24
C CYS A 496 -10.63 9.72 8.71
N GLY A 497 -11.35 10.68 8.12
CA GLY A 497 -12.66 11.13 8.60
C GLY A 497 -13.79 10.10 8.50
N SER A 498 -13.62 9.04 7.69
CA SER A 498 -14.53 7.89 7.65
C SER A 498 -14.40 6.95 8.87
N PHE A 499 -13.35 7.08 9.67
CA PHE A 499 -13.06 6.20 10.80
C PHE A 499 -13.48 6.85 12.11
N SER A 500 -14.70 6.52 12.58
CA SER A 500 -15.32 7.08 13.80
C SER A 500 -14.42 7.03 15.04
N ASN A 501 -13.57 6.01 15.14
CA ASN A 501 -12.62 5.82 16.25
C ASN A 501 -11.61 6.97 16.35
N MET A 502 -11.21 7.56 15.21
CA MET A 502 -10.22 8.63 15.13
C MET A 502 -10.82 10.02 15.30
N ARG A 503 -12.15 10.17 15.26
CA ARG A 503 -12.80 11.50 15.24
C ARG A 503 -12.34 12.38 16.41
N HIS A 504 -12.24 11.82 17.61
CA HIS A 504 -11.74 12.56 18.78
C HIS A 504 -10.25 12.95 18.70
N GLU A 505 -9.38 12.15 18.06
CA GLU A 505 -7.97 12.49 17.89
C GLU A 505 -7.79 13.55 16.78
N ILE A 506 -8.56 13.46 15.69
CA ILE A 506 -8.63 14.46 14.62
C ILE A 506 -9.14 15.81 15.17
N ASP A 507 -10.28 15.81 15.88
CA ASP A 507 -10.87 17.03 16.46
C ASP A 507 -9.94 17.65 17.52
N SER A 508 -9.33 16.83 18.39
CA SER A 508 -8.36 17.29 19.39
C SER A 508 -7.10 17.90 18.76
N PHE A 509 -6.60 17.29 17.68
CA PHE A 509 -5.44 17.83 16.95
C PHE A 509 -5.78 19.12 16.19
N GLY A 510 -6.95 19.19 15.54
CA GLY A 510 -7.42 20.40 14.87
C GLY A 510 -7.54 21.58 15.83
N LEU A 511 -8.13 21.36 17.01
CA LEU A 511 -8.16 22.36 18.09
C LEU A 511 -6.76 22.75 18.54
N SER A 512 -5.84 21.78 18.70
CA SER A 512 -4.46 22.05 19.11
C SER A 512 -3.69 22.90 18.10
N ILE A 513 -3.87 22.71 16.78
CA ILE A 513 -3.26 23.61 15.78
C ILE A 513 -3.91 24.99 15.87
N GLN A 514 -5.25 25.06 15.89
CA GLN A 514 -5.96 26.35 15.90
C GLN A 514 -5.57 27.21 17.12
N ASP A 515 -5.38 26.60 18.30
CA ASP A 515 -4.90 27.33 19.47
C ASP A 515 -3.42 27.76 19.39
N SER A 516 -2.55 26.98 18.75
CA SER A 516 -1.17 27.41 18.48
C SER A 516 -1.14 28.60 17.51
N ILE A 517 -1.89 28.54 16.41
CA ILE A 517 -1.97 29.65 15.44
C ILE A 517 -2.59 30.90 16.07
N ARG A 518 -3.64 30.74 16.88
CA ARG A 518 -4.26 31.83 17.63
C ARG A 518 -3.27 32.48 18.61
N GLN A 519 -2.49 31.67 19.33
CA GLN A 519 -1.40 32.19 20.18
C GLN A 519 -0.32 32.91 19.36
N LEU A 520 0.08 32.36 18.21
CA LEU A 520 1.09 32.96 17.34
C LEU A 520 0.62 34.31 16.79
N ARG A 521 -0.64 34.41 16.32
CA ARG A 521 -1.24 35.66 15.84
C ARG A 521 -1.32 36.70 16.96
N VAL A 522 -1.69 36.32 18.18
CA VAL A 522 -1.69 37.20 19.36
C VAL A 522 -0.26 37.67 19.72
N ARG A 523 0.73 36.77 19.75
CA ARG A 523 2.14 37.12 20.00
C ARG A 523 2.67 38.08 18.93
N TYR A 524 2.33 37.87 17.65
CA TYR A 524 2.66 38.79 16.56
C TYR A 524 2.04 40.17 16.78
N CYS A 525 0.75 40.24 17.14
CA CYS A 525 0.08 41.52 17.40
C CYS A 525 0.72 42.28 18.58
N GLN A 526 1.09 41.56 19.65
CA GLN A 526 1.81 42.12 20.79
C GLN A 526 3.21 42.61 20.41
N GLN A 527 3.98 41.82 19.66
CA GLN A 527 5.32 42.23 19.17
C GLN A 527 5.25 43.42 18.21
N PHE A 528 4.24 43.48 17.35
CA PHE A 528 4.00 44.62 16.45
C PHE A 528 3.79 45.91 17.24
N VAL A 529 2.83 45.92 18.17
CA VAL A 529 2.52 47.10 19.00
C VAL A 529 3.73 47.51 19.86
N HIS A 530 4.37 46.56 20.54
CA HIS A 530 5.56 46.84 21.35
C HIS A 530 6.74 47.35 20.51
N GLY A 531 6.87 46.93 19.25
CA GLY A 531 7.94 47.36 18.35
C GLY A 531 7.92 48.86 18.04
N PHE A 532 6.74 49.48 17.97
CA PHE A 532 6.58 50.92 17.73
C PHE A 532 6.51 51.75 19.01
N LEU A 533 5.95 51.21 20.11
CA LEU A 533 5.83 51.94 21.38
C LEU A 533 7.11 51.90 22.24
N TYR A 534 7.86 50.79 22.21
CA TYR A 534 9.10 50.62 22.98
C TYR A 534 10.26 50.12 22.10
N PRO A 535 10.76 50.93 21.15
CA PRO A 535 11.84 50.54 20.25
C PRO A 535 13.17 50.30 20.98
N GLU A 536 13.80 49.17 20.68
CA GLU A 536 15.13 48.79 21.17
C GLU A 536 16.24 49.80 20.81
N PRO A 537 17.39 49.78 21.53
CA PRO A 537 18.45 50.76 21.37
C PRO A 537 18.94 51.00 19.93
N ASP A 538 19.10 49.94 19.13
CA ASP A 538 19.53 50.04 17.73
C ASP A 538 18.39 50.48 16.79
N ASN A 539 17.15 50.05 17.03
CA ASN A 539 15.99 50.47 16.22
C ASN A 539 15.73 51.98 16.33
N ARG A 540 16.05 52.60 17.47
CA ARG A 540 15.98 54.07 17.61
C ARG A 540 16.83 54.83 16.57
N ALA A 541 17.91 54.23 16.05
CA ALA A 541 18.71 54.84 14.98
C ALA A 541 18.03 54.80 13.59
N LEU A 542 16.98 53.99 13.41
CA LEU A 542 16.14 53.97 12.22
C LEU A 542 14.93 54.92 12.37
N LEU A 543 14.20 54.85 13.50
CA LEU A 543 13.07 55.75 13.77
C LEU A 543 13.48 57.24 13.74
N CYS A 544 14.65 57.59 14.29
CA CYS A 544 15.12 58.98 14.26
C CYS A 544 15.57 59.46 12.86
N ARG A 545 15.58 58.60 11.84
CA ARG A 545 16.08 58.93 10.50
C ARG A 545 14.99 59.30 9.50
N SER A 546 13.72 59.21 9.88
CA SER A 546 12.55 59.66 9.11
C SER A 546 12.13 61.12 9.44
N ILE A 547 12.78 61.78 10.41
CA ILE A 547 12.43 63.12 10.91
C ILE A 547 13.59 64.13 10.73
N ASP A 548 14.01 64.35 9.49
CA ASP A 548 14.96 65.44 9.13
C ASP A 548 14.20 66.77 8.93
N LEU A 549 13.99 67.54 10.01
CA LEU A 549 13.48 68.92 9.94
C LEU A 549 13.82 69.78 11.19
N HIS A 550 15.06 70.30 11.21
CA HIS A 550 15.59 71.41 12.05
C HIS A 550 15.65 71.29 13.60
N ASP A 551 16.90 71.30 14.09
CA ASP A 551 17.41 72.03 15.28
C ASP A 551 16.73 71.90 16.67
N ASN A 552 17.17 70.90 17.47
CA ASN A 552 17.96 71.17 18.69
C ASN A 552 18.53 69.89 19.36
N PRO A 553 19.82 69.81 19.72
CA PRO A 553 20.37 68.70 20.48
C PRO A 553 20.16 68.89 22.00
N GLY A 554 18.91 68.68 22.49
CA GLY A 554 18.53 69.13 23.84
C GLY A 554 17.64 68.23 24.72
N THR A 555 16.85 67.30 24.19
CA THR A 555 15.90 66.48 24.99
C THR A 555 15.70 65.09 24.40
N ASN A 556 16.37 64.07 24.96
CA ASN A 556 16.19 62.67 24.57
C ASN A 556 15.02 62.00 25.31
N SER A 557 13.82 62.55 25.15
CA SER A 557 12.55 61.87 25.44
C SER A 557 11.86 61.57 24.12
N LEU A 558 11.71 60.28 23.78
CA LEU A 558 10.93 59.89 22.61
C LEU A 558 9.45 60.24 22.90
N ASP A 559 8.94 61.24 22.19
CA ASP A 559 7.55 61.68 22.38
C ASP A 559 6.61 60.54 21.90
N PRO A 560 5.73 59.96 22.75
CA PRO A 560 4.98 58.76 22.40
C PRO A 560 4.19 58.85 21.09
N PHE A 561 3.84 60.08 20.72
CA PHE A 561 3.18 60.45 19.47
C PHE A 561 3.89 59.94 18.20
N SER A 562 5.22 59.82 18.19
CA SER A 562 5.95 59.34 17.00
C SER A 562 5.67 57.87 16.72
N GLY A 563 5.70 57.01 17.75
CA GLY A 563 5.40 55.58 17.64
C GLY A 563 3.97 55.33 17.15
N TYR A 564 2.97 56.05 17.69
CA TYR A 564 1.59 55.96 17.21
C TYR A 564 1.43 56.43 15.76
N GLN A 565 2.16 57.46 15.32
CA GLN A 565 2.11 57.95 13.94
C GLN A 565 2.76 56.98 12.95
N GLU A 566 3.89 56.37 13.31
CA GLU A 566 4.59 55.40 12.47
C GLU A 566 3.83 54.06 12.38
N MET A 567 3.29 53.59 13.51
CA MET A 567 2.34 52.46 13.52
C MET A 567 1.11 52.72 12.65
N TYR A 568 0.56 53.94 12.62
CA TYR A 568 -0.55 54.29 11.74
C TYR A 568 -0.18 54.27 10.25
N LEU A 569 1.06 54.63 9.89
CA LEU A 569 1.56 54.53 8.52
C LEU A 569 1.71 53.08 8.08
N GLU A 570 2.18 52.19 8.96
CA GLU A 570 2.29 50.75 8.67
C GLU A 570 0.93 50.03 8.69
N LEU A 571 -0.03 50.42 9.54
CA LEU A 571 -1.41 49.94 9.41
C LEU A 571 -2.02 50.29 8.03
N ARG A 572 -1.56 51.37 7.37
CA ARG A 572 -1.92 51.66 5.96
C ARG A 572 -1.11 50.87 4.92
N THR A 573 0.08 50.35 5.23
CA THR A 573 0.75 49.41 4.29
C THR A 573 -0.01 48.09 4.30
N LEU A 574 -0.41 47.60 5.47
CA LEU A 574 -1.26 46.42 5.62
C LEU A 574 -2.63 46.59 4.94
N GLN A 575 -3.27 47.77 5.06
CA GLN A 575 -4.55 48.03 4.38
C GLN A 575 -4.42 47.87 2.85
N LYS A 576 -3.33 48.39 2.25
CA LYS A 576 -3.10 48.29 0.80
C LYS A 576 -2.92 46.86 0.31
N LEU A 577 -2.27 45.97 1.08
CA LEU A 577 -2.12 44.56 0.70
C LEU A 577 -3.49 43.85 0.55
N SER A 578 -4.47 44.25 1.35
CA SER A 578 -5.86 43.78 1.24
C SER A 578 -6.57 44.39 0.02
N GLU A 579 -6.37 45.69 -0.24
CA GLU A 579 -6.92 46.38 -1.42
C GLU A 579 -6.33 45.88 -2.76
N GLU A 580 -5.08 45.42 -2.76
CA GLU A 580 -4.35 44.89 -3.92
C GLU A 580 -4.66 43.40 -4.21
N ASN A 581 -5.58 42.78 -3.47
CA ASN A 581 -5.98 41.35 -3.59
C ASN A 581 -4.84 40.35 -3.35
N HIS A 582 -3.85 40.71 -2.52
CA HIS A 582 -2.80 39.80 -2.06
C HIS A 582 -3.21 38.95 -0.85
N ILE A 583 -4.27 39.33 -0.14
CA ILE A 583 -4.78 38.70 1.09
C ILE A 583 -6.32 38.74 1.07
N GLU A 584 -6.99 37.76 1.70
CA GLU A 584 -8.46 37.75 1.83
C GLU A 584 -8.97 38.83 2.79
N VAL A 585 -10.05 39.52 2.41
CA VAL A 585 -10.53 40.72 3.11
C VAL A 585 -11.02 40.40 4.52
N ASP A 586 -11.81 39.34 4.69
CA ASP A 586 -12.35 38.93 6.00
C ASP A 586 -11.24 38.50 6.98
N TRP A 587 -10.17 37.88 6.46
CA TRP A 587 -8.97 37.59 7.26
C TRP A 587 -8.25 38.87 7.69
N SER A 588 -8.08 39.84 6.78
CA SER A 588 -7.43 41.11 7.11
C SER A 588 -8.21 41.91 8.17
N ILE A 589 -9.55 41.87 8.12
CA ILE A 589 -10.43 42.48 9.15
C ILE A 589 -10.23 41.80 10.51
N CYS A 590 -10.11 40.47 10.56
CA CYS A 590 -9.78 39.75 11.78
C CYS A 590 -8.42 40.17 12.36
N LEU A 591 -7.37 40.25 11.53
CA LEU A 591 -6.05 40.70 11.98
C LEU A 591 -6.08 42.16 12.49
N PHE A 592 -6.80 43.06 11.82
CA PHE A 592 -6.97 44.44 12.29
C PHE A 592 -7.69 44.54 13.64
N LYS A 593 -8.67 43.66 13.90
CA LYS A 593 -9.33 43.57 15.21
C LYS A 593 -8.35 43.09 16.29
N ASP A 594 -7.62 42.02 16.03
CA ASP A 594 -6.65 41.46 16.99
C ASP A 594 -5.50 42.45 17.29
N LEU A 595 -5.07 43.22 16.30
CA LEU A 595 -4.12 44.34 16.47
C LEU A 595 -4.69 45.47 17.33
N VAL A 596 -5.95 45.86 17.13
CA VAL A 596 -6.61 46.90 17.94
C VAL A 596 -6.79 46.45 19.40
N GLU A 597 -7.14 45.18 19.63
CA GLU A 597 -7.18 44.61 20.98
C GLU A 597 -5.80 44.59 21.65
N ALA A 598 -4.73 44.31 20.90
CA ALA A 598 -3.36 44.42 21.40
C ALA A 598 -2.94 45.86 21.75
N VAL A 599 -3.35 46.87 20.97
CA VAL A 599 -3.14 48.29 21.29
C VAL A 599 -3.86 48.68 22.58
N PHE A 600 -5.14 48.29 22.74
CA PHE A 600 -5.88 48.56 23.97
C PHE A 600 -5.26 47.87 25.19
N ALA A 601 -4.81 46.62 25.06
CA ALA A 601 -4.14 45.91 26.15
C ALA A 601 -2.84 46.61 26.58
N CYS A 602 -2.04 47.09 25.61
CA CYS A 602 -0.80 47.81 25.89
C CYS A 602 -1.07 49.13 26.64
N ILE A 603 -1.96 49.98 26.12
CA ILE A 603 -2.37 51.24 26.77
C ILE A 603 -2.93 50.99 28.17
N SER A 604 -3.71 49.91 28.36
CA SER A 604 -4.25 49.56 29.69
C SER A 604 -3.12 49.23 30.68
N SER A 605 -2.10 48.49 30.25
CA SER A 605 -0.94 48.17 31.09
C SER A 605 -0.05 49.40 31.42
N GLU A 606 -0.01 50.41 30.53
CA GLU A 606 0.56 51.71 30.87
C GLU A 606 -0.25 52.40 31.98
N THR A 607 -1.59 52.41 31.89
CA THR A 607 -2.41 53.05 32.93
C THR A 607 -2.36 52.36 34.29
N GLU A 608 -2.18 51.03 34.36
CA GLU A 608 -1.93 50.33 35.63
C GLU A 608 -0.56 50.65 36.21
N SER A 609 0.50 50.71 35.39
CA SER A 609 1.86 51.03 35.86
C SER A 609 2.05 52.51 36.21
N LEU A 610 1.36 53.42 35.52
CA LEU A 610 1.31 54.85 35.82
C LEU A 610 0.45 55.18 37.05
N SER A 611 -0.36 54.26 37.58
CA SER A 611 -1.15 54.47 38.81
C SER A 611 -0.31 54.71 40.08
N ILE A 612 1.03 54.57 39.98
CA ILE A 612 2.01 54.84 41.04
C ILE A 612 2.60 56.28 40.91
N ALA A 613 2.29 57.02 39.84
CA ALA A 613 2.77 58.39 39.59
C ALA A 613 1.60 59.33 39.26
N GLU A 614 1.19 60.15 40.23
CA GLU A 614 0.08 61.12 40.08
C GLU A 614 0.38 62.25 39.07
N ASP A 615 -0.70 62.84 38.53
CA ASP A 615 -0.76 64.10 37.78
C ASP A 615 0.05 64.24 36.47
N LEU A 616 -0.41 63.61 35.38
CA LEU A 616 -0.20 64.12 34.00
C LEU A 616 -1.36 63.79 33.02
N SER A 617 -2.40 64.64 33.00
CA SER A 617 -3.26 64.98 31.84
C SER A 617 -3.73 63.86 30.86
N MET A 618 -4.21 62.73 31.35
CA MET A 618 -4.95 61.72 30.55
C MET A 618 -6.37 62.20 30.18
N ASP A 619 -6.57 63.00 29.12
CA ASP A 619 -7.95 63.47 28.79
C ASP A 619 -8.32 63.93 27.35
N GLN A 620 -7.50 63.70 26.30
CA GLN A 620 -7.92 64.09 24.92
C GLN A 620 -7.37 63.25 23.76
N HIS A 621 -6.13 62.76 23.85
CA HIS A 621 -5.43 62.22 22.66
C HIS A 621 -5.85 60.79 22.27
N CYS A 622 -6.16 59.92 23.24
CA CYS A 622 -6.79 58.63 22.95
C CYS A 622 -8.17 58.77 22.26
N ILE A 623 -8.94 59.80 22.63
CA ILE A 623 -10.24 60.11 22.02
C ILE A 623 -10.07 60.49 20.55
N ASN A 624 -9.01 61.21 20.19
CA ASN A 624 -8.73 61.60 18.80
C ASN A 624 -8.34 60.38 17.93
N PHE A 625 -7.55 59.44 18.45
CA PHE A 625 -7.24 58.18 17.76
C PHE A 625 -8.50 57.33 17.53
N MET A 626 -9.34 57.21 18.56
CA MET A 626 -10.66 56.56 18.49
C MET A 626 -11.57 57.19 17.43
N GLN A 627 -11.64 58.52 17.35
CA GLN A 627 -12.45 59.22 16.34
C GLN A 627 -11.95 58.97 14.91
N VAL A 628 -10.64 58.94 14.68
CA VAL A 628 -10.06 58.66 13.35
C VAL A 628 -10.35 57.23 12.88
N TYR A 629 -10.38 56.26 13.82
CA TYR A 629 -10.76 54.88 13.53
C TYR A 629 -12.26 54.74 13.24
N LEU A 630 -13.12 55.28 14.13
CA LEU A 630 -14.59 55.20 14.01
C LEU A 630 -15.16 55.96 12.80
N GLN A 631 -14.54 57.06 12.36
CA GLN A 631 -14.99 57.79 11.17
C GLN A 631 -14.66 57.09 9.83
N LYS A 632 -13.90 56.00 9.85
CA LYS A 632 -13.50 55.27 8.63
C LYS A 632 -14.05 53.85 8.52
N THR A 633 -14.61 53.29 9.59
CA THR A 633 -15.18 51.93 9.61
C THR A 633 -16.68 51.88 9.35
N GLN A 634 -17.35 53.01 9.08
CA GLN A 634 -18.73 52.99 8.58
C GLN A 634 -18.78 52.55 7.10
N PRO A 635 -19.57 51.50 6.75
CA PRO A 635 -19.85 51.20 5.35
C PRO A 635 -20.72 52.30 4.72
N ARG A 636 -20.52 52.57 3.42
CA ARG A 636 -21.29 53.56 2.66
C ARG A 636 -22.68 53.06 2.24
N GLU A 637 -23.50 52.63 3.19
CA GLU A 637 -24.92 52.36 2.96
C GLU A 637 -25.79 53.39 3.68
N GLN A 638 -26.19 54.43 2.94
CA GLN A 638 -26.96 55.54 3.47
C GLN A 638 -28.47 55.23 3.46
N ILE A 639 -28.91 54.37 4.38
CA ILE A 639 -30.33 54.06 4.59
C ILE A 639 -30.93 55.09 5.56
N CYS A 640 -31.82 55.95 5.05
CA CYS A 640 -32.64 56.84 5.87
C CYS A 640 -33.72 56.05 6.61
N ILE A 641 -33.79 56.16 7.94
CA ILE A 641 -34.95 55.78 8.75
C ILE A 641 -35.21 56.91 9.76
N ASP A 642 -36.44 57.43 9.77
CA ASP A 642 -36.85 58.56 10.61
C ASP A 642 -36.90 58.18 12.11
N THR A 643 -36.25 58.97 12.95
CA THR A 643 -36.30 58.86 14.41
C THR A 643 -37.56 59.52 15.00
N ASN A 644 -38.73 58.94 14.72
CA ASN A 644 -39.99 59.30 15.39
C ASN A 644 -41.00 58.13 15.43
N THR A 645 -41.08 57.42 16.57
CA THR A 645 -42.34 56.92 17.19
C THR A 645 -42.06 56.17 18.51
N TYR A 646 -42.45 56.80 19.62
CA TYR A 646 -42.92 56.24 20.91
C TYR A 646 -42.37 54.91 21.47
N ILE A 647 -41.86 54.99 22.71
CA ILE A 647 -42.18 54.03 23.78
C ILE A 647 -42.78 54.81 24.96
N VAL A 648 -44.06 54.56 25.25
CA VAL A 648 -44.69 54.81 26.57
C VAL A 648 -45.75 53.74 26.83
N HIS A 649 -45.33 52.48 26.99
CA HIS A 649 -45.71 51.65 28.14
C HIS A 649 -44.96 50.31 28.17
#